data_AF-A0A1I8NKN0-F1
#
_entry.id   AF-A0A1I8NKN0-F1
#
_cell.length_a   1.000
_cell.length_b   1.000
_cell.length_c   1.000
_cell.angle_alpha   90.00
_cell.angle_beta   90.00
_cell.angle_gamma   90.00
#
_symmetry.space_group_name_H-M   'P 1'
#
loop_
_entity.id
_entity.type
_entity.pdbx_description
1 polymer ?
#
loop_
_entity_poly.entity_id
_entity_poly.type
_entity_poly.pdbx_seq_one_letter_code
_entity_poly.pdbx_strand_id
1 'polypeptide(L)'
;MHRLPLQLPLPTVMWDRNLSECVLFEKTLNVKNFEETQTFINILDEESKFDERQRYGISEDMFWKAKKCLLTSHPVAFAEGMFLINSIILRAPKDSFVLASALKIRGQLFYHECSLECASKDYEMFLHVRQFATVADEDVCEVLGHLIICMYMMGQYAKAKNYTDQYKKVKAKLSINSLQRNCFVQIEKQLTNFKHELIEACNSLPHSITDTDRINPFKKCSENGNAVMKADNDFKRGEIIFLENPRYQSIKAPFVRCEICYRLCKQQIYTCLDCHYKTYCSLPCMEKNRVEHEIECLGYKQLTLLILDAGLLFRIFVQISKVLDKCMFKRKAYRKLSTASDIWSHLLEYLNQKHFNDENSASMSLLARKPHYDLLSEIQYSTLVTTAFRLTIFIDTKTNLIETYYQRLKISRKQKLIIIGSLLMRLHCNLLLNTFDFEINDFDMQLQGLASNTEQFKNSVVSTNSQEEHFLKKDLMEHYQVDMNKEIWLSSLQLFESIESAKELTSIILTPTDSKRRSNRLYSMLSIYKDHITELYFNPELINKVIYGQQAEEPLTTEAAKTLCSRLAQMTDMKRYHCVKKFARLFHNHYTEYFMQLSERNRSLHQLISIYSPIIKQVAYSCQPNVEIIVMDNGVIIGKSLKPIAKGEQLYVSYNSNVMYCSRSEKQRFLQQLGTVTCHCEYCTTNVPDPIILRSIIYCDKCNGIEITPELQVCSHCNTQYNALLSKYRTRIRILEDELDRKFKSSLDSSEISERDFYILHQAIYLHSQKYFGAQNEYRINIELKHARYLASKNFITQVHDLIMEIRDNILKGYDEHYIWFTFYSNILTTIKIIICHNIDERLCVIAASTLMQLCDLAIYIVKGQIDILEFYEIFDRRCPTVLDDLKSLLLWKERLACKHVEKFLSPLKNTHSLIAIMYDK
;
A
#
# COMPACT_ATOMS: atom_id res chain seq x y z
N MET A 1 -19.43 17.81 5.93
CA MET A 1 -20.29 18.51 4.94
C MET A 1 -21.14 17.55 4.10
N HIS A 2 -20.62 16.54 3.40
CA HIS A 2 -21.49 15.66 2.59
C HIS A 2 -22.48 14.81 3.42
N ARG A 3 -22.18 14.53 4.70
CA ARG A 3 -23.08 13.86 5.66
C ARG A 3 -24.12 14.78 6.33
N LEU A 4 -24.03 16.10 6.08
CA LEU A 4 -25.04 17.05 6.53
C LEU A 4 -26.09 17.15 5.42
N PRO A 5 -27.33 16.66 5.63
CA PRO A 5 -28.33 16.59 4.56
C PRO A 5 -28.70 18.00 4.08
N LEU A 6 -29.02 18.13 2.79
CA LEU A 6 -29.63 19.34 2.23
C LEU A 6 -31.01 19.56 2.85
N GLN A 7 -31.39 20.82 3.00
CA GLN A 7 -32.67 21.23 3.56
C GLN A 7 -33.71 21.25 2.45
N LEU A 8 -34.51 20.18 2.40
CA LEU A 8 -35.58 20.02 1.43
C LEU A 8 -36.88 20.72 1.91
N PRO A 9 -37.69 21.26 1.00
CA PRO A 9 -38.95 21.93 1.35
C PRO A 9 -39.98 21.03 2.04
N LEU A 10 -39.89 19.70 1.84
CA LEU A 10 -40.78 18.69 2.41
C LEU A 10 -39.93 17.52 2.96
N PRO A 11 -40.03 17.17 4.25
CA PRO A 11 -39.21 16.12 4.89
C PRO A 11 -39.41 14.69 4.35
N THR A 12 -40.50 14.44 3.63
CA THR A 12 -40.94 13.11 3.15
C THR A 12 -40.57 12.81 1.69
N VAL A 13 -39.92 13.72 0.98
CA VAL A 13 -39.55 13.49 -0.43
C VAL A 13 -38.32 12.59 -0.48
N MET A 14 -38.54 11.28 -0.66
CA MET A 14 -37.51 10.42 -1.22
C MET A 14 -37.09 10.98 -2.58
N TRP A 15 -35.79 10.96 -2.87
CA TRP A 15 -35.32 11.48 -4.15
C TRP A 15 -35.92 10.67 -5.29
N ASP A 16 -36.75 11.29 -6.12
CA ASP A 16 -37.25 10.62 -7.32
C ASP A 16 -36.11 10.44 -8.33
N ARG A 17 -35.58 9.21 -8.36
CA ARG A 17 -34.44 8.81 -9.19
C ARG A 17 -34.78 8.74 -10.69
N ASN A 18 -36.07 8.78 -11.03
CA ASN A 18 -36.52 8.72 -12.43
C ASN A 18 -36.44 10.07 -13.13
N LEU A 19 -36.40 11.18 -12.38
CA LEU A 19 -36.26 12.52 -12.93
C LEU A 19 -34.91 12.71 -13.64
N SER A 20 -34.88 13.63 -14.61
CA SER A 20 -33.61 14.04 -15.21
C SER A 20 -32.73 14.76 -14.19
N GLU A 21 -31.41 14.67 -14.35
CA GLU A 21 -30.47 15.30 -13.42
C GLU A 21 -30.68 16.82 -13.32
N CYS A 22 -31.05 17.48 -14.42
CA CYS A 22 -31.37 18.91 -14.42
C CYS A 22 -32.58 19.24 -13.54
N VAL A 23 -33.67 18.49 -13.67
CA VAL A 23 -34.89 18.72 -12.88
C VAL A 23 -34.63 18.44 -11.41
N LEU A 24 -33.91 17.35 -11.12
CA LEU A 24 -33.57 16.98 -9.76
C LEU A 24 -32.67 18.03 -9.10
N PHE A 25 -31.62 18.48 -9.79
CA PHE A 25 -30.72 19.50 -9.28
C PHE A 25 -31.43 20.85 -9.12
N GLU A 26 -32.29 21.24 -10.06
CA GLU A 26 -33.09 22.47 -9.96
C GLU A 26 -33.96 22.48 -8.68
N LYS A 27 -34.57 21.35 -8.32
CA LYS A 27 -35.32 21.21 -7.05
C LYS A 27 -34.44 21.37 -5.81
N THR A 28 -33.15 21.05 -5.88
CA THR A 28 -32.20 21.25 -4.77
C THR A 28 -31.70 22.69 -4.65
N LEU A 29 -31.71 23.44 -5.75
CA LEU A 29 -31.22 24.81 -5.85
C LEU A 29 -32.25 25.82 -5.30
N ASN A 30 -32.41 25.78 -3.97
CA ASN A 30 -33.19 26.73 -3.20
C ASN A 30 -32.28 27.68 -2.39
N VAL A 31 -32.86 28.80 -1.95
CA VAL A 31 -32.15 29.87 -1.21
C VAL A 31 -31.48 29.33 0.05
N LYS A 32 -32.19 28.50 0.83
CA LYS A 32 -31.69 27.98 2.11
C LYS A 32 -30.42 27.13 1.94
N ASN A 33 -30.44 26.20 0.98
CA ASN A 33 -29.28 25.36 0.67
C ASN A 33 -28.10 26.18 0.11
N PHE A 34 -28.39 27.16 -0.73
CA PHE A 34 -27.38 28.05 -1.31
C PHE A 34 -26.67 28.87 -0.21
N GLU A 35 -27.44 29.57 0.62
CA GLU A 35 -26.92 30.41 1.71
C GLU A 35 -26.16 29.58 2.76
N GLU A 36 -26.68 28.41 3.15
CA GLU A 36 -26.00 27.51 4.08
C GLU A 36 -24.65 27.06 3.51
N THR A 37 -24.63 26.63 2.25
CA THR A 37 -23.41 26.14 1.59
C THR A 37 -22.40 27.26 1.43
N GLN A 38 -22.83 28.47 1.07
CA GLN A 38 -21.98 29.65 0.99
C GLN A 38 -21.33 29.96 2.35
N THR A 39 -22.13 29.89 3.41
CA THR A 39 -21.68 30.10 4.79
C THR A 39 -20.65 29.03 5.19
N PHE A 40 -20.89 27.76 4.88
CA PHE A 40 -19.91 26.71 5.11
C PHE A 40 -18.59 26.96 4.39
N ILE A 41 -18.63 27.35 3.11
CA ILE A 41 -17.42 27.66 2.34
C ILE A 41 -16.66 28.84 2.96
N ASN A 42 -17.37 29.89 3.41
CA ASN A 42 -16.73 31.03 4.08
C ASN A 42 -16.09 30.63 5.43
N ILE A 43 -16.75 29.80 6.22
CA ILE A 43 -16.19 29.24 7.47
C ILE A 43 -14.90 28.45 7.17
N LEU A 44 -14.90 27.63 6.12
CA LEU A 44 -13.72 26.87 5.71
C LEU A 44 -12.55 27.78 5.32
N ASP A 45 -12.80 28.87 4.60
CA ASP A 45 -11.80 29.89 4.29
C ASP A 45 -11.24 30.57 5.54
N GLU A 46 -12.11 30.94 6.48
CA GLU A 46 -11.72 31.58 7.74
C GLU A 46 -10.81 30.67 8.58
N GLU A 47 -11.19 29.40 8.71
CA GLU A 47 -10.39 28.41 9.45
C GLU A 47 -9.08 28.08 8.74
N SER A 48 -9.06 28.04 7.41
CA SER A 48 -7.82 27.87 6.63
C SER A 48 -6.84 29.02 6.86
N LYS A 49 -7.32 30.27 6.80
CA LYS A 49 -6.49 31.45 7.11
C LYS A 49 -6.05 31.50 8.57
N PHE A 50 -6.89 31.02 9.48
CA PHE A 50 -6.54 30.93 10.90
C PHE A 50 -5.41 29.92 11.11
N ASP A 51 -5.52 28.73 10.53
CA ASP A 51 -4.48 27.70 10.56
C ASP A 51 -3.16 28.20 9.95
N GLU A 52 -3.20 28.84 8.79
CA GLU A 52 -2.02 29.43 8.13
C GLU A 52 -1.25 30.39 9.05
N ARG A 53 -1.97 31.24 9.82
CA ARG A 53 -1.33 32.13 10.81
C ARG A 53 -0.72 31.37 11.99
N GLN A 54 -1.36 30.31 12.47
CA GLN A 54 -0.88 29.51 13.60
C GLN A 54 0.39 28.72 13.24
N ARG A 55 0.50 28.27 11.98
CA ARG A 55 1.64 27.46 11.52
C ARG A 55 2.99 28.14 11.64
N TYR A 56 3.07 29.47 11.58
CA TYR A 56 4.34 30.19 11.80
C TYR A 56 4.89 29.90 13.19
N GLY A 57 4.11 30.23 14.24
CA GLY A 57 4.54 30.00 15.63
C GLY A 57 4.80 28.53 15.94
N ILE A 58 3.90 27.64 15.51
CA ILE A 58 4.06 26.19 15.73
C ILE A 58 5.34 25.67 15.06
N SER A 59 5.64 26.09 13.83
CA SER A 59 6.83 25.62 13.11
C SER A 59 8.13 26.15 13.74
N GLU A 60 8.14 27.39 14.23
CA GLU A 60 9.27 27.97 14.95
C GLU A 60 9.54 27.24 16.28
N ASP A 61 8.50 27.01 17.09
CA ASP A 61 8.62 26.27 18.35
C ASP A 61 9.18 24.85 18.12
N MET A 62 8.65 24.17 17.09
CA MET A 62 9.13 22.85 16.71
C MET A 62 10.57 22.86 16.25
N PHE A 63 11.01 23.90 15.54
CA PHE A 63 12.37 24.00 15.03
C PHE A 63 13.39 24.17 16.15
N TRP A 64 13.11 25.04 17.13
CA TRP A 64 13.99 25.22 18.27
C TRP A 64 14.06 23.96 19.13
N LYS A 65 12.93 23.27 19.31
CA LYS A 65 12.90 21.96 19.97
C LYS A 65 13.72 20.92 19.18
N ALA A 66 13.53 20.85 17.86
CA ALA A 66 14.27 19.93 16.99
C ALA A 66 15.78 20.17 17.08
N LYS A 67 16.22 21.43 16.99
CA LYS A 67 17.63 21.82 17.08
C LYS A 67 18.25 21.39 18.42
N LYS A 68 17.54 21.59 19.53
CA LYS A 68 17.99 21.12 20.85
C LYS A 68 18.16 19.60 20.88
N CYS A 69 17.20 18.87 20.32
CA CYS A 69 17.21 17.41 20.32
C CYS A 69 18.34 16.84 19.43
N LEU A 70 18.55 17.41 18.24
CA LEU A 70 19.60 16.99 17.30
C LEU A 70 21.03 17.25 17.80
N LEU A 71 21.23 18.19 18.73
CA LEU A 71 22.53 18.44 19.35
C LEU A 71 22.89 17.43 20.44
N THR A 72 21.94 16.63 20.92
CA THR A 72 22.21 15.62 21.93
C THR A 72 22.67 14.31 21.29
N SER A 73 23.66 13.64 21.89
CA SER A 73 24.16 12.34 21.42
C SER A 73 23.22 11.17 21.75
N HIS A 74 22.01 11.43 22.25
CA HIS A 74 21.07 10.39 22.70
C HIS A 74 20.15 9.94 21.54
N PRO A 75 20.11 8.64 21.16
CA PRO A 75 19.38 8.17 19.99
C PRO A 75 17.88 8.53 19.96
N VAL A 76 17.21 8.46 21.11
CA VAL A 76 15.77 8.80 21.22
C VAL A 76 15.52 10.28 20.95
N ALA A 77 16.38 11.15 21.47
CA ALA A 77 16.26 12.59 21.25
C ALA A 77 16.59 12.93 19.80
N PHE A 78 17.58 12.29 19.20
CA PHE A 78 17.86 12.44 17.78
C PHE A 78 16.64 12.05 16.92
N ALA A 79 16.00 10.92 17.20
CA ALA A 79 14.79 10.47 16.51
C ALA A 79 13.63 11.48 16.66
N GLU A 80 13.40 12.01 17.87
CA GLU A 80 12.41 13.07 18.10
C GLU A 80 12.75 14.35 17.32
N GLY A 81 14.03 14.73 17.27
CA GLY A 81 14.50 15.83 16.45
C GLY A 81 14.19 15.64 14.97
N MET A 82 14.44 14.44 14.43
CA MET A 82 14.13 14.09 13.05
C MET A 82 12.63 14.06 12.75
N PHE A 83 11.82 13.56 13.67
CA PHE A 83 10.36 13.62 13.57
C PHE A 83 9.87 15.07 13.43
N LEU A 84 10.40 15.97 14.27
CA LEU A 84 10.06 17.40 14.23
C LEU A 84 10.51 18.06 12.93
N ILE A 85 11.72 17.76 12.43
CA ILE A 85 12.20 18.26 11.13
C ILE A 85 11.28 17.81 9.99
N ASN A 86 10.90 16.54 9.94
CA ASN A 86 9.95 16.03 8.96
C ASN A 86 8.60 16.73 9.07
N SER A 87 8.10 16.89 10.30
CA SER A 87 6.87 17.62 10.62
C SER A 87 6.88 19.06 10.12
N ILE A 88 8.00 19.77 10.24
CA ILE A 88 8.18 21.14 9.74
C ILE A 88 8.09 21.14 8.22
N ILE A 89 8.81 20.25 7.54
CA ILE A 89 8.84 20.18 6.07
C ILE A 89 7.46 19.96 5.47
N LEU A 90 6.58 19.23 6.16
CA LEU A 90 5.21 18.96 5.68
C LEU A 90 4.22 20.11 5.91
N ARG A 91 4.45 20.98 6.92
CA ARG A 91 3.44 21.95 7.37
C ARG A 91 3.86 23.42 7.30
N ALA A 92 5.15 23.71 7.31
CA ALA A 92 5.65 25.06 7.53
C ALA A 92 5.27 25.97 6.35
N PRO A 93 4.90 27.24 6.61
CA PRO A 93 4.58 28.20 5.55
C PRO A 93 5.75 28.36 4.57
N LYS A 94 5.42 28.53 3.28
CA LYS A 94 6.40 28.53 2.18
C LYS A 94 7.45 29.64 2.24
N ASP A 95 7.10 30.75 2.87
CA ASP A 95 7.93 31.94 3.09
C ASP A 95 8.67 31.90 4.44
N SER A 96 8.46 30.86 5.26
CA SER A 96 9.16 30.70 6.53
C SER A 96 10.62 30.27 6.33
N PHE A 97 11.55 30.98 6.98
CA PHE A 97 12.97 30.60 7.00
C PHE A 97 13.19 29.21 7.63
N VAL A 98 12.28 28.78 8.51
CA VAL A 98 12.33 27.51 9.23
C VAL A 98 12.17 26.33 8.26
N LEU A 99 11.35 26.48 7.21
CA LEU A 99 11.18 25.46 6.18
C LEU A 99 12.49 25.23 5.42
N ALA A 100 13.13 26.30 4.96
CA ALA A 100 14.43 26.23 4.31
C ALA A 100 15.49 25.62 5.25
N SER A 101 15.51 26.05 6.52
CA SER A 101 16.45 25.52 7.52
C SER A 101 16.25 24.02 7.77
N ALA A 102 15.00 23.55 7.86
CA ALA A 102 14.68 22.14 8.06
C ALA A 102 15.10 21.28 6.85
N LEU A 103 14.84 21.76 5.62
CA LEU A 103 15.31 21.09 4.39
C LEU A 103 16.83 20.99 4.34
N LYS A 104 17.54 22.07 4.71
CA LYS A 104 19.01 22.08 4.77
C LYS A 104 19.53 21.05 5.78
N ILE A 105 18.99 21.04 6.99
CA ILE A 105 19.38 20.12 8.08
C ILE A 105 19.17 18.66 7.64
N ARG A 106 17.97 18.31 7.14
CA ARG A 106 17.69 16.94 6.70
C ARG A 106 18.56 16.52 5.52
N GLY A 107 18.76 17.43 4.55
CA GLY A 107 19.63 17.19 3.41
C GLY A 107 21.10 16.94 3.81
N GLN A 108 21.63 17.71 4.77
CA GLN A 108 22.98 17.50 5.33
C GLN A 108 23.11 16.15 6.02
N LEU A 109 22.11 15.73 6.80
CA LEU A 109 22.12 14.41 7.44
C LEU A 109 22.15 13.28 6.40
N PHE A 110 21.28 13.34 5.38
CA PHE A 110 21.32 12.38 4.29
C PHE A 110 22.64 12.39 3.52
N TYR A 111 23.25 13.56 3.34
CA TYR A 111 24.55 13.69 2.69
C TYR A 111 25.65 12.97 3.49
N HIS A 112 25.69 13.16 4.81
CA HIS A 112 26.65 12.50 5.68
C HIS A 112 26.42 10.98 5.78
N GLU A 113 25.17 10.53 5.67
CA GLU A 113 24.79 9.10 5.57
C GLU A 113 25.05 8.49 4.17
N CYS A 114 25.64 9.26 3.24
CA CYS A 114 25.85 8.85 1.84
C CYS A 114 24.55 8.53 1.06
N SER A 115 23.39 8.98 1.54
CA SER A 115 22.09 8.90 0.86
C SER A 115 21.93 10.07 -0.12
N LEU A 116 22.76 10.06 -1.18
CA LEU A 116 22.93 11.19 -2.11
C LEU A 116 21.64 11.55 -2.87
N GLU A 117 20.80 10.57 -3.20
CA GLU A 117 19.52 10.82 -3.87
C GLU A 117 18.59 11.62 -2.94
N CYS A 118 18.48 11.23 -1.67
CA CYS A 118 17.64 11.93 -0.69
C CYS A 118 18.20 13.32 -0.38
N ALA A 119 19.52 13.45 -0.17
CA ALA A 119 20.16 14.75 0.03
C ALA A 119 19.88 15.71 -1.14
N SER A 120 20.02 15.22 -2.38
CA SER A 120 19.80 16.03 -3.57
C SER A 120 18.37 16.56 -3.68
N LYS A 121 17.35 15.77 -3.33
CA LYS A 121 15.94 16.19 -3.36
C LYS A 121 15.64 17.29 -2.34
N ASP A 122 16.21 17.20 -1.13
CA ASP A 122 16.05 18.24 -0.11
C ASP A 122 16.72 19.55 -0.53
N TYR A 123 17.90 19.46 -1.15
CA TYR A 123 18.60 20.61 -1.70
C TYR A 123 17.87 21.25 -2.89
N GLU A 124 17.31 20.46 -3.81
CA GLU A 124 16.47 20.99 -4.90
C GLU A 124 15.20 21.67 -4.36
N MET A 125 14.55 21.06 -3.36
CA MET A 125 13.39 21.66 -2.69
C MET A 125 13.77 22.94 -1.94
N PHE A 126 14.93 22.99 -1.29
CA PHE A 126 15.46 24.18 -0.64
C PHE A 126 15.62 25.34 -1.63
N LEU A 127 16.19 25.08 -2.81
CA LEU A 127 16.35 26.09 -3.86
C LEU A 127 15.00 26.58 -4.41
N HIS A 128 13.98 25.72 -4.43
CA HIS A 128 12.62 26.11 -4.78
C HIS A 128 12.00 27.03 -3.69
N VAL A 129 12.11 26.66 -2.42
CA VAL A 129 11.61 27.45 -1.27
C VAL A 129 12.27 28.84 -1.18
N ARG A 130 13.55 28.96 -1.57
CA ARG A 130 14.27 30.25 -1.64
C ARG A 130 13.55 31.31 -2.48
N GLN A 131 12.68 30.91 -3.42
CA GLN A 131 11.90 31.85 -4.22
C GLN A 131 10.87 32.63 -3.40
N PHE A 132 10.53 32.13 -2.21
CA PHE A 132 9.50 32.67 -1.32
C PHE A 132 10.06 33.12 0.04
N ALA A 133 11.08 32.44 0.56
CA ALA A 133 11.67 32.72 1.87
C ALA A 133 13.01 33.46 1.76
N THR A 134 13.27 34.38 2.70
CA THR A 134 14.58 35.02 2.84
C THR A 134 15.57 34.04 3.46
N VAL A 135 16.64 33.73 2.72
CA VAL A 135 17.68 32.78 3.14
C VAL A 135 19.06 33.42 2.94
N ALA A 136 19.98 33.17 3.87
CA ALA A 136 21.34 33.69 3.77
C ALA A 136 22.06 33.14 2.53
N ASP A 137 22.78 33.98 1.81
CA ASP A 137 23.56 33.56 0.63
C ASP A 137 24.62 32.48 0.98
N GLU A 138 25.06 32.44 2.23
CA GLU A 138 25.97 31.42 2.77
C GLU A 138 25.32 30.02 2.77
N ASP A 139 24.09 29.91 3.26
CA ASP A 139 23.34 28.65 3.26
C ASP A 139 23.06 28.17 1.83
N VAL A 140 22.71 29.10 0.95
CA VAL A 140 22.50 28.82 -0.47
C VAL A 140 23.77 28.30 -1.13
N CYS A 141 24.90 28.95 -0.88
CA CYS A 141 26.18 28.55 -1.47
C CYS A 141 26.58 27.16 -0.97
N GLU A 142 26.40 26.87 0.31
CA GLU A 142 26.68 25.57 0.90
C GLU A 142 25.80 24.46 0.29
N VAL A 143 24.49 24.69 0.19
CA VAL A 143 23.53 23.75 -0.42
C VAL A 143 23.88 23.49 -1.88
N LEU A 144 24.20 24.53 -2.66
CA LEU A 144 24.61 24.36 -4.05
C LEU A 144 25.90 23.54 -4.18
N GLY A 145 26.88 23.76 -3.30
CA GLY A 145 28.11 22.99 -3.26
C GLY A 145 27.86 21.49 -3.07
N HIS A 146 27.13 21.12 -2.01
CA HIS A 146 26.75 19.74 -1.74
C HIS A 146 25.88 19.13 -2.84
N LEU A 147 24.95 19.90 -3.42
CA LEU A 147 24.10 19.44 -4.53
C LEU A 147 24.93 19.11 -5.78
N ILE A 148 25.93 19.92 -6.12
CA ILE A 148 26.85 19.62 -7.23
C ILE A 148 27.59 18.31 -6.97
N ILE A 149 28.10 18.13 -5.76
CA ILE A 149 28.81 16.89 -5.36
C ILE A 149 27.85 15.69 -5.48
N CYS A 150 26.62 15.79 -4.95
CA CYS A 150 25.61 14.73 -5.07
C CYS A 150 25.35 14.38 -6.55
N MET A 151 25.09 15.38 -7.38
CA MET A 151 24.80 15.18 -8.81
C MET A 151 25.98 14.56 -9.55
N TYR A 152 27.20 14.97 -9.22
CA TYR A 152 28.42 14.41 -9.80
C TYR A 152 28.58 12.93 -9.45
N MET A 153 28.50 12.61 -8.15
CA MET A 153 28.66 11.25 -7.63
C MET A 153 27.56 10.30 -8.14
N MET A 154 26.36 10.82 -8.47
CA MET A 154 25.28 10.07 -9.10
C MET A 154 25.37 9.99 -10.64
N GLY A 155 26.43 10.53 -11.26
CA GLY A 155 26.60 10.54 -12.72
C GLY A 155 25.69 11.51 -13.48
N GLN A 156 25.01 12.43 -12.79
CA GLN A 156 24.12 13.44 -13.40
C GLN A 156 24.89 14.70 -13.81
N TYR A 157 25.90 14.55 -14.66
CA TYR A 157 26.87 15.60 -15.01
C TYR A 157 26.23 16.86 -15.61
N ALA A 158 25.19 16.70 -16.43
CA ALA A 158 24.47 17.84 -17.02
C ALA A 158 23.82 18.74 -15.95
N LYS A 159 23.23 18.14 -14.90
CA LYS A 159 22.67 18.89 -13.78
C LYS A 159 23.76 19.50 -12.90
N ALA A 160 24.83 18.75 -12.62
CA ALA A 160 25.98 19.26 -11.87
C ALA A 160 26.57 20.53 -12.51
N LYS A 161 26.68 20.56 -13.84
CA LYS A 161 27.12 21.73 -14.60
C LYS A 161 26.18 22.93 -14.43
N ASN A 162 24.86 22.73 -14.54
CA ASN A 162 23.87 23.80 -14.36
C ASN A 162 23.98 24.44 -12.96
N TYR A 163 24.09 23.62 -11.91
CA TYR A 163 24.24 24.13 -10.54
C TYR A 163 25.59 24.82 -10.30
N THR A 164 26.65 24.43 -11.00
CA THR A 164 27.97 25.06 -10.90
C THR A 164 27.95 26.55 -11.28
N ASP A 165 27.19 26.92 -12.30
CA ASP A 165 27.08 28.33 -12.71
C ASP A 165 26.32 29.17 -11.68
N GLN A 166 25.31 28.60 -11.05
CA GLN A 166 24.59 29.23 -9.94
C GLN A 166 25.50 29.38 -8.71
N TYR A 167 26.27 28.34 -8.38
CA TYR A 167 27.22 28.34 -7.27
C TYR A 167 28.25 29.45 -7.40
N LYS A 168 28.89 29.60 -8.58
CA LYS A 168 29.86 30.68 -8.83
C LYS A 168 29.27 32.07 -8.61
N LYS A 169 28.03 32.30 -9.06
CA LYS A 169 27.34 33.59 -8.90
C LYS A 169 27.06 33.92 -7.43
N VAL A 170 26.65 32.94 -6.63
CA VAL A 170 26.37 33.14 -5.19
C VAL A 170 27.67 33.29 -4.41
N LYS A 171 28.67 32.43 -4.69
CA LYS A 171 29.99 32.47 -4.06
C LYS A 171 30.67 33.84 -4.20
N ALA A 172 30.54 34.48 -5.37
CA ALA A 172 31.12 35.81 -5.63
C ALA A 172 30.57 36.92 -4.71
N LYS A 173 29.43 36.69 -4.04
CA LYS A 173 28.82 37.64 -3.09
C LYS A 173 29.29 37.43 -1.65
N LEU A 174 30.00 36.34 -1.36
CA LEU A 174 30.40 35.98 0.00
C LEU A 174 31.67 36.71 0.45
N SER A 175 31.76 36.96 1.77
CA SER A 175 32.96 37.51 2.39
C SER A 175 34.10 36.49 2.43
N ILE A 176 35.35 36.98 2.50
CA ILE A 176 36.54 36.13 2.65
C ILE A 176 36.47 35.27 3.91
N ASN A 177 35.95 35.82 5.01
CA ASN A 177 35.79 35.09 6.28
C ASN A 177 34.76 33.95 6.16
N SER A 178 33.67 34.16 5.40
CA SER A 178 32.67 33.12 5.14
C SER A 178 33.28 31.96 4.34
N LEU A 179 34.14 32.27 3.35
CA LEU A 179 34.82 31.28 2.51
C LEU A 179 35.89 30.45 3.24
N GLN A 180 36.41 30.94 4.36
CA GLN A 180 37.40 30.23 5.18
C GLN A 180 36.80 29.21 6.15
N ARG A 181 35.46 29.10 6.24
CA ARG A 181 34.83 28.05 7.07
C ARG A 181 35.15 26.67 6.51
N ASN A 182 35.42 25.71 7.42
CA ASN A 182 35.83 24.34 7.07
C ASN A 182 34.92 23.66 6.04
N CYS A 183 33.60 23.87 6.10
CA CYS A 183 32.65 23.32 5.14
C CYS A 183 32.92 23.78 3.70
N PHE A 184 33.17 25.07 3.47
CA PHE A 184 33.48 25.58 2.13
C PHE A 184 34.84 25.11 1.62
N VAL A 185 35.84 25.00 2.49
CA VAL A 185 37.15 24.45 2.13
C VAL A 185 37.02 22.99 1.66
N GLN A 186 36.21 22.18 2.35
CA GLN A 186 35.96 20.79 1.96
C GLN A 186 35.21 20.70 0.62
N ILE A 187 34.15 21.49 0.43
CA ILE A 187 33.38 21.55 -0.82
C ILE A 187 34.32 21.94 -1.99
N GLU A 188 35.12 22.98 -1.84
CA GLU A 188 36.01 23.46 -2.91
C GLU A 188 37.09 22.43 -3.28
N LYS A 189 37.63 21.71 -2.28
CA LYS A 189 38.58 20.62 -2.54
C LYS A 189 37.94 19.54 -3.40
N GLN A 190 36.72 19.11 -3.07
CA GLN A 190 36.00 18.09 -3.85
C GLN A 190 35.63 18.59 -5.25
N LEU A 191 35.10 19.81 -5.37
CA LEU A 191 34.75 20.41 -6.67
C LEU A 191 35.96 20.58 -7.58
N THR A 192 37.15 20.87 -7.03
CA THR A 192 38.39 21.00 -7.82
C THR A 192 38.82 19.66 -8.41
N ASN A 193 38.67 18.56 -7.67
CA ASN A 193 38.92 17.22 -8.19
C ASN A 193 37.98 16.88 -9.36
N PHE A 194 36.70 17.25 -9.26
CA PHE A 194 35.69 16.96 -10.29
C PHE A 194 35.82 17.79 -11.57
N LYS A 195 36.45 18.98 -11.51
CA LYS A 195 36.63 19.86 -12.69
C LYS A 195 37.44 19.19 -13.81
N HIS A 196 38.41 18.35 -13.48
CA HIS A 196 39.22 17.64 -14.48
C HIS A 196 38.39 16.55 -15.21
N GLU A 197 37.55 15.81 -14.48
CA GLU A 197 36.74 14.70 -15.01
C GLU A 197 35.45 15.17 -15.74
N LEU A 198 34.83 16.29 -15.30
CA LEU A 198 33.64 16.87 -15.95
C LEU A 198 33.92 17.34 -17.39
N ILE A 199 35.16 17.74 -17.70
CA ILE A 199 35.57 18.21 -19.02
C ILE A 199 35.71 17.03 -20.00
N GLU A 200 36.18 15.86 -19.54
CA GLU A 200 36.30 14.64 -20.36
C GLU A 200 34.96 13.94 -20.59
N ALA A 201 34.08 13.87 -19.59
CA ALA A 201 32.76 13.26 -19.69
C ALA A 201 31.80 14.03 -20.63
N CYS A 202 31.96 15.36 -20.76
CA CYS A 202 31.17 16.15 -21.70
C CYS A 202 31.56 15.93 -23.17
N ASN A 203 32.77 15.43 -23.43
CA ASN A 203 33.28 15.16 -24.79
C ASN A 203 32.94 13.74 -25.29
N SER A 204 32.34 12.91 -24.44
CA SER A 204 31.99 11.51 -24.70
C SER A 204 30.54 11.23 -24.29
N LEU A 205 29.58 11.88 -24.93
CA LEU A 205 28.16 11.55 -24.76
C LEU A 205 27.69 10.67 -25.92
N PRO A 206 27.35 9.39 -25.69
CA PRO A 206 26.33 8.73 -26.49
C PRO A 206 25.01 9.48 -26.29
N HIS A 207 24.28 9.68 -27.38
CA HIS A 207 22.94 10.25 -27.33
C HIS A 207 22.07 9.54 -26.31
N SER A 208 21.36 10.34 -25.51
CA SER A 208 20.31 9.87 -24.61
C SER A 208 19.39 8.92 -25.37
N ILE A 209 19.32 7.67 -24.91
CA ILE A 209 18.18 6.82 -25.22
C ILE A 209 17.00 7.50 -24.52
N THR A 210 16.23 8.25 -25.28
CA THR A 210 14.89 8.65 -24.87
C THR A 210 14.10 7.36 -24.73
N ASP A 211 13.77 6.99 -23.49
CA ASP A 211 12.77 5.98 -23.16
C ASP A 211 11.41 6.47 -23.71
N THR A 212 11.23 6.32 -25.02
CA THR A 212 9.96 6.51 -25.73
C THR A 212 9.78 5.39 -26.74
N ASP A 213 10.03 4.16 -26.34
CA ASP A 213 9.47 3.00 -27.04
C ASP A 213 8.28 2.50 -26.24
N ARG A 214 7.11 2.94 -26.68
CA ARG A 214 5.83 2.30 -26.36
C ARG A 214 5.92 0.86 -26.86
N ILE A 215 6.28 -0.08 -25.98
CA ILE A 215 6.05 -1.50 -26.19
C ILE A 215 4.53 -1.68 -26.28
N ASN A 216 4.03 -1.75 -27.50
CA ASN A 216 2.63 -2.04 -27.79
C ASN A 216 2.52 -3.37 -28.57
N PRO A 217 2.59 -4.54 -27.91
CA PRO A 217 2.34 -5.82 -28.54
C PRO A 217 1.10 -6.51 -27.98
N PHE A 218 0.10 -5.79 -27.45
CA PHE A 218 -0.98 -6.46 -26.72
C PHE A 218 -2.23 -6.66 -27.59
N LYS A 219 -2.60 -7.95 -27.70
CA LYS A 219 -3.75 -8.46 -28.44
C LYS A 219 -5.02 -7.84 -27.87
N LYS A 220 -5.84 -7.27 -28.77
CA LYS A 220 -7.15 -6.71 -28.42
C LYS A 220 -8.03 -7.80 -27.79
N CYS A 221 -9.04 -7.38 -27.04
CA CYS A 221 -10.19 -8.20 -26.69
C CYS A 221 -11.42 -7.47 -27.28
N SER A 222 -12.33 -8.22 -27.90
CA SER A 222 -13.49 -7.67 -28.59
C SER A 222 -14.73 -7.61 -27.70
N GLU A 223 -15.46 -6.49 -27.80
CA GLU A 223 -16.81 -6.36 -27.24
C GLU A 223 -17.82 -6.95 -28.24
N ASN A 224 -18.68 -7.86 -27.78
CA ASN A 224 -19.96 -8.11 -28.43
C ASN A 224 -21.05 -7.36 -27.66
N GLY A 225 -22.11 -6.91 -28.35
CA GLY A 225 -23.15 -5.97 -27.90
C GLY A 225 -23.87 -6.22 -26.56
N ASN A 226 -23.51 -7.27 -25.81
CA ASN A 226 -23.78 -7.45 -24.39
C ASN A 226 -22.44 -7.39 -23.64
N ALA A 227 -22.12 -6.25 -23.02
CA ALA A 227 -20.85 -5.89 -22.35
C ALA A 227 -20.12 -7.01 -21.58
N VAL A 228 -19.45 -7.91 -22.29
CA VAL A 228 -18.74 -9.07 -21.76
C VAL A 228 -17.45 -9.25 -22.54
N MET A 229 -16.32 -9.11 -21.86
CA MET A 229 -15.00 -9.23 -22.47
C MET A 229 -14.63 -10.70 -22.75
N LYS A 230 -14.22 -10.98 -23.98
CA LYS A 230 -13.77 -12.31 -24.43
C LYS A 230 -12.33 -12.25 -24.95
N ALA A 231 -11.63 -13.38 -24.86
CA ALA A 231 -10.28 -13.52 -25.40
C ALA A 231 -10.30 -13.47 -26.94
N ASP A 232 -9.53 -12.59 -27.58
CA ASP A 232 -9.44 -12.59 -29.06
C ASP A 232 -8.44 -13.63 -29.61
N ASN A 233 -7.67 -14.26 -28.72
CA ASN A 233 -6.68 -15.28 -29.05
C ASN A 233 -6.63 -16.35 -27.97
N ASP A 234 -6.00 -17.48 -28.28
CA ASP A 234 -5.61 -18.44 -27.25
C ASP A 234 -4.50 -17.83 -26.39
N PHE A 235 -4.65 -17.97 -25.07
CA PHE A 235 -3.66 -17.58 -24.08
C PHE A 235 -3.19 -18.81 -23.33
N LYS A 236 -1.88 -18.95 -23.19
CA LYS A 236 -1.31 -19.93 -22.25
C LYS A 236 -1.45 -19.43 -20.82
N ARG A 237 -1.30 -20.34 -19.87
CA ARG A 237 -1.20 -20.00 -18.45
C ARG A 237 -0.06 -19.00 -18.22
N GLY A 238 -0.33 -17.97 -17.42
CA GLY A 238 0.64 -16.94 -17.03
C GLY A 238 0.86 -15.82 -18.04
N GLU A 239 0.25 -15.89 -19.24
CA GLU A 239 0.37 -14.84 -20.25
C GLU A 239 -0.37 -13.55 -19.86
N ILE A 240 0.18 -12.41 -20.28
CA ILE A 240 -0.42 -11.10 -20.12
C ILE A 240 -1.57 -10.95 -21.13
N ILE A 241 -2.78 -10.77 -20.62
CA ILE A 241 -3.98 -10.56 -21.42
C ILE A 241 -4.12 -9.08 -21.76
N PHE A 242 -3.95 -8.21 -20.76
CA PHE A 242 -4.03 -6.76 -20.96
C PHE A 242 -3.15 -6.00 -19.96
N LEU A 243 -2.75 -4.80 -20.37
CA LEU A 243 -2.11 -3.80 -19.52
C LEU A 243 -2.88 -2.49 -19.66
N GLU A 244 -3.28 -1.91 -18.54
CA GLU A 244 -3.95 -0.63 -18.50
C GLU A 244 -3.15 0.34 -17.62
N ASN A 245 -2.86 1.52 -18.16
CA ASN A 245 -2.43 2.65 -17.34
C ASN A 245 -3.68 3.47 -16.98
N PRO A 246 -4.19 3.35 -15.74
CA PRO A 246 -5.47 3.94 -15.41
C PRO A 246 -5.37 5.46 -15.42
N ARG A 247 -6.27 6.10 -16.17
CA ARG A 247 -6.33 7.57 -16.27
C ARG A 247 -6.66 8.26 -14.93
N TYR A 248 -7.38 7.57 -14.07
CA TYR A 248 -7.99 8.14 -12.89
C TYR A 248 -7.71 7.26 -11.69
N GLN A 249 -6.84 7.75 -10.83
CA GLN A 249 -6.37 7.05 -9.64
C GLN A 249 -6.32 8.01 -8.45
N SER A 250 -6.62 7.52 -7.26
CA SER A 250 -6.54 8.30 -6.02
C SER A 250 -5.98 7.45 -4.89
N ILE A 251 -4.93 7.95 -4.25
CA ILE A 251 -4.42 7.41 -2.99
C ILE A 251 -5.40 7.78 -1.86
N LYS A 252 -5.59 6.85 -0.92
CA LYS A 252 -6.51 7.00 0.22
C LYS A 252 -5.82 7.10 1.59
N ALA A 253 -4.49 7.11 1.61
CA ALA A 253 -3.63 7.31 2.77
C ALA A 253 -2.55 8.38 2.46
N PRO A 254 -2.69 9.61 3.01
CA PRO A 254 -1.72 10.69 2.87
C PRO A 254 -0.34 10.35 3.46
N PHE A 255 0.71 11.05 3.01
CA PHE A 255 2.12 10.95 3.45
C PHE A 255 2.82 9.60 3.25
N VAL A 256 2.19 8.66 2.54
CA VAL A 256 2.81 7.36 2.28
C VAL A 256 3.32 7.24 0.84
N ARG A 257 2.52 7.67 -0.14
CA ARG A 257 2.86 7.58 -1.57
C ARG A 257 2.79 8.94 -2.25
N CYS A 258 3.58 9.10 -3.31
CA CYS A 258 3.50 10.28 -4.15
C CYS A 258 2.19 10.28 -4.98
N GLU A 259 1.51 11.42 -5.04
CA GLU A 259 0.26 11.62 -5.82
C GLU A 259 0.41 11.47 -7.35
N ILE A 260 1.64 11.35 -7.86
CA ILE A 260 1.94 11.37 -9.30
C ILE A 260 2.62 10.11 -9.79
N CYS A 261 3.66 9.65 -9.10
CA CYS A 261 4.34 8.41 -9.46
C CYS A 261 3.85 7.21 -8.65
N TYR A 262 3.02 7.42 -7.63
CA TYR A 262 2.50 6.41 -6.71
C TYR A 262 3.55 5.59 -5.97
N ARG A 263 4.84 5.88 -6.17
CA ARG A 263 5.94 5.26 -5.44
C ARG A 263 5.81 5.53 -3.94
N LEU A 264 6.13 4.51 -3.17
CA LEU A 264 6.22 4.57 -1.72
C LEU A 264 7.37 5.49 -1.28
N CYS A 265 7.07 6.41 -0.39
CA CYS A 265 7.99 7.41 0.12
C CYS A 265 8.39 7.08 1.57
N LYS A 266 9.12 5.97 1.79
CA LYS A 266 9.48 5.49 3.15
C LYS A 266 10.27 6.50 4.00
N GLN A 267 11.05 7.38 3.37
CA GLN A 267 12.00 8.26 4.07
C GLN A 267 11.84 9.76 3.73
N GLN A 268 11.23 10.09 2.59
CA GLN A 268 11.21 11.46 2.11
C GLN A 268 9.94 11.76 1.30
N ILE A 269 9.12 12.63 1.86
CA ILE A 269 7.90 13.14 1.23
C ILE A 269 7.80 14.65 1.47
N TYR A 270 7.24 15.33 0.48
CA TYR A 270 7.00 16.76 0.47
C TYR A 270 5.52 17.02 0.27
N THR A 271 5.04 18.18 0.73
CA THR A 271 3.68 18.63 0.48
C THR A 271 3.66 19.80 -0.48
N CYS A 272 2.51 20.04 -1.13
CA CYS A 272 2.29 21.32 -1.80
C CYS A 272 2.43 22.46 -0.79
N LEU A 273 3.25 23.45 -1.12
CA LEU A 273 3.59 24.57 -0.23
C LEU A 273 2.44 25.53 0.07
N ASP A 274 1.32 25.42 -0.65
CA ASP A 274 0.10 26.21 -0.41
C ASP A 274 -0.98 25.43 0.36
N CYS A 275 -1.36 24.22 -0.10
CA CYS A 275 -2.43 23.46 0.54
C CYS A 275 -1.94 22.50 1.64
N HIS A 276 -0.70 22.03 1.57
CA HIS A 276 -0.10 21.04 2.48
C HIS A 276 -0.74 19.64 2.53
N TYR A 277 -1.77 19.38 1.71
CA TYR A 277 -2.49 18.11 1.68
C TYR A 277 -2.04 17.18 0.55
N LYS A 278 -1.64 17.74 -0.60
CA LYS A 278 -1.10 16.96 -1.72
C LYS A 278 0.36 16.65 -1.49
N THR A 279 0.75 15.40 -1.74
CA THR A 279 2.07 14.87 -1.38
C THR A 279 2.87 14.37 -2.57
N TYR A 280 4.20 14.58 -2.52
CA TYR A 280 5.10 14.31 -3.63
C TYR A 280 6.43 13.73 -3.13
N CYS A 281 7.05 12.85 -3.91
CA CYS A 281 8.37 12.30 -3.59
C CYS A 281 9.53 13.23 -3.97
N SER A 282 9.28 14.25 -4.80
CA SER A 282 10.32 15.13 -5.34
C SER A 282 9.71 16.37 -6.01
N LEU A 283 10.55 17.40 -6.21
CA LEU A 283 10.17 18.62 -6.93
C LEU A 283 9.70 18.34 -8.38
N PRO A 284 10.36 17.48 -9.18
CA PRO A 284 9.85 17.12 -10.50
C PRO A 284 8.43 16.54 -10.51
N CYS A 285 8.08 15.70 -9.52
CA CYS A 285 6.72 15.19 -9.38
C CYS A 285 5.71 16.29 -9.02
N MET A 286 6.11 17.24 -8.17
CA MET A 286 5.29 18.40 -7.83
C MET A 286 5.03 19.28 -9.06
N GLU A 287 6.06 19.59 -9.84
CA GLU A 287 5.94 20.40 -11.06
C GLU A 287 5.12 19.68 -12.14
N LYS A 288 5.22 18.35 -12.25
CA LYS A 288 4.37 17.56 -13.17
C LYS A 288 2.88 17.67 -12.84
N ASN A 289 2.51 17.81 -11.56
CA ASN A 289 1.11 18.00 -11.15
C ASN A 289 0.64 19.46 -11.20
N ARG A 290 1.56 20.43 -11.34
CA ARG A 290 1.32 21.84 -11.03
C ARG A 290 0.08 22.41 -11.73
N VAL A 291 -0.06 22.18 -13.03
CA VAL A 291 -1.16 22.73 -13.84
C VAL A 291 -2.52 22.18 -13.40
N GLU A 292 -2.62 20.89 -13.10
CA GLU A 292 -3.88 20.30 -12.62
C GLU A 292 -4.15 20.70 -11.17
N HIS A 293 -3.11 20.67 -10.32
CA HIS A 293 -3.22 20.97 -8.91
C HIS A 293 -3.54 22.43 -8.62
N GLU A 294 -3.04 23.39 -9.40
CA GLU A 294 -3.29 24.82 -9.20
C GLU A 294 -4.80 25.13 -9.13
N ILE A 295 -5.59 24.48 -9.98
CA ILE A 295 -7.05 24.63 -10.03
C ILE A 295 -7.73 23.98 -8.81
N GLU A 296 -7.12 22.95 -8.24
CA GLU A 296 -7.62 22.18 -7.09
C GLU A 296 -7.13 22.71 -5.74
N CYS A 297 -6.01 23.44 -5.74
CA CYS A 297 -5.22 23.75 -4.56
C CYS A 297 -6.04 24.47 -3.50
N LEU A 298 -6.81 25.48 -3.89
CA LEU A 298 -7.70 26.20 -2.98
C LEU A 298 -8.72 25.26 -2.33
N GLY A 299 -9.31 24.35 -3.11
CA GLY A 299 -10.28 23.37 -2.62
C GLY A 299 -9.69 22.39 -1.62
N TYR A 300 -8.40 22.07 -1.72
CA TYR A 300 -7.65 21.33 -0.71
C TYR A 300 -7.30 22.21 0.49
N LYS A 301 -6.77 23.43 0.27
CA LYS A 301 -6.33 24.38 1.29
C LYS A 301 -7.46 24.71 2.29
N GLN A 302 -8.68 24.90 1.80
CA GLN A 302 -9.87 25.12 2.65
C GLN A 302 -10.62 23.82 3.01
N LEU A 303 -10.12 22.63 2.66
CA LEU A 303 -10.73 21.32 2.93
C LEU A 303 -12.00 20.94 2.15
N THR A 304 -12.55 21.78 1.27
CA THR A 304 -13.78 21.44 0.52
C THR A 304 -13.66 20.11 -0.24
N LEU A 305 -12.54 19.90 -0.96
CA LEU A 305 -12.33 18.66 -1.73
C LEU A 305 -12.11 17.43 -0.84
N LEU A 306 -11.54 17.60 0.35
CA LEU A 306 -11.29 16.51 1.32
C LEU A 306 -12.56 16.12 2.08
N ILE A 307 -13.32 17.11 2.55
CA ILE A 307 -14.56 16.88 3.32
C ILE A 307 -15.65 16.29 2.42
N LEU A 308 -15.66 16.65 1.13
CA LEU A 308 -16.62 16.12 0.16
C LEU A 308 -16.15 14.82 -0.53
N ASP A 309 -14.93 14.34 -0.27
CA ASP A 309 -14.30 13.25 -1.04
C ASP A 309 -14.31 13.49 -2.57
N ALA A 310 -14.24 14.76 -2.96
CA ALA A 310 -14.54 15.20 -4.30
C ALA A 310 -13.31 15.48 -5.17
N GLY A 311 -12.09 15.21 -4.70
CA GLY A 311 -10.86 15.50 -5.44
C GLY A 311 -10.84 14.90 -6.85
N LEU A 312 -11.08 13.59 -6.97
CA LEU A 312 -11.12 12.90 -8.26
C LEU A 312 -12.28 13.38 -9.14
N LEU A 313 -13.47 13.57 -8.55
CA LEU A 313 -14.65 14.08 -9.23
C LEU A 313 -14.40 15.48 -9.83
N PHE A 314 -13.80 16.38 -9.05
CA PHE A 314 -13.50 17.74 -9.47
C PHE A 314 -12.48 17.75 -10.61
N ARG A 315 -11.41 16.95 -10.52
CA ARG A 315 -10.41 16.81 -11.60
C ARG A 315 -11.05 16.39 -12.92
N ILE A 316 -11.87 15.34 -12.88
CA ILE A 316 -12.58 14.82 -14.06
C ILE A 316 -13.56 15.85 -14.61
N PHE A 317 -14.28 16.55 -13.73
CA PHE A 317 -15.18 17.62 -14.12
C PHE A 317 -14.46 18.76 -14.87
N VAL A 318 -13.29 19.19 -14.39
CA VAL A 318 -12.50 20.24 -15.05
C VAL A 318 -12.02 19.77 -16.43
N GLN A 319 -11.50 18.55 -16.53
CA GLN A 319 -11.08 17.96 -17.81
C GLN A 319 -12.24 17.89 -18.81
N ILE A 320 -13.41 17.40 -18.39
CA ILE A 320 -14.61 17.33 -19.22
C ILE A 320 -15.10 18.72 -19.61
N SER A 321 -15.14 19.67 -18.68
CA SER A 321 -15.55 21.06 -18.96
C SER A 321 -14.69 21.71 -20.04
N LYS A 322 -13.38 21.46 -20.02
CA LYS A 322 -12.43 21.92 -21.05
C LYS A 322 -12.74 21.32 -22.42
N VAL A 323 -13.10 20.03 -22.48
CA VAL A 323 -13.48 19.35 -23.73
C VAL A 323 -14.83 19.88 -24.24
N LEU A 324 -15.81 20.06 -23.36
CA LEU A 324 -17.13 20.60 -23.68
C LEU A 324 -17.04 22.02 -24.25
N ASP A 325 -16.28 22.93 -23.64
CA ASP A 325 -16.12 24.28 -24.19
C ASP A 325 -15.53 24.25 -25.61
N LYS A 326 -14.44 23.50 -25.79
CA LYS A 326 -13.70 23.44 -27.05
C LYS A 326 -14.50 22.78 -28.17
N CYS A 327 -15.17 21.67 -27.89
CA CYS A 327 -15.78 20.80 -28.91
C CYS A 327 -17.27 21.04 -29.11
N MET A 328 -17.97 21.54 -28.08
CA MET A 328 -19.43 21.59 -28.03
C MET A 328 -19.95 23.03 -27.93
N PHE A 329 -19.65 23.74 -26.85
CA PHE A 329 -20.25 25.05 -26.57
C PHE A 329 -19.81 26.14 -27.54
N LYS A 330 -18.74 25.93 -28.31
CA LYS A 330 -18.35 26.82 -29.43
C LYS A 330 -19.37 26.84 -30.59
N ARG A 331 -20.19 25.80 -30.75
CA ARG A 331 -21.06 25.64 -31.92
C ARG A 331 -22.25 26.60 -31.89
N LYS A 332 -22.71 26.99 -33.08
CA LYS A 332 -23.85 27.90 -33.25
C LYS A 332 -25.15 27.36 -32.64
N ALA A 333 -25.35 26.04 -32.62
CA ALA A 333 -26.54 25.41 -32.06
C ALA A 333 -26.75 25.77 -30.57
N TYR A 334 -25.70 25.69 -29.75
CA TYR A 334 -25.75 26.03 -28.31
C TYR A 334 -26.00 27.52 -28.02
N ARG A 335 -25.88 28.40 -29.02
CA ARG A 335 -26.17 29.84 -28.86
C ARG A 335 -27.67 30.15 -28.88
N LYS A 336 -28.49 29.23 -29.40
CA LYS A 336 -29.94 29.39 -29.53
C LYS A 336 -30.72 28.78 -28.35
N LEU A 337 -30.05 27.99 -27.51
CA LEU A 337 -30.66 27.31 -26.37
C LEU A 337 -30.74 28.27 -25.18
N SER A 338 -31.90 28.33 -24.51
CA SER A 338 -32.19 29.28 -23.44
C SER A 338 -32.27 28.65 -22.04
N THR A 339 -32.49 27.34 -21.95
CA THR A 339 -32.61 26.64 -20.65
C THR A 339 -31.53 25.57 -20.46
N ALA A 340 -31.24 25.23 -19.20
CA ALA A 340 -30.35 24.13 -18.84
C ALA A 340 -30.85 22.78 -19.36
N SER A 341 -32.18 22.57 -19.33
CA SER A 341 -32.82 21.34 -19.83
C SER A 341 -32.59 21.16 -21.34
N ASP A 342 -32.72 22.23 -22.12
CA ASP A 342 -32.49 22.17 -23.57
C ASP A 342 -31.01 21.86 -23.89
N ILE A 343 -30.10 22.51 -23.16
CA ILE A 343 -28.64 22.30 -23.31
C ILE A 343 -28.27 20.88 -22.91
N TRP A 344 -28.80 20.37 -21.80
CA TRP A 344 -28.55 19.01 -21.32
C TRP A 344 -29.05 17.97 -22.32
N SER A 345 -30.27 18.13 -22.83
CA SER A 345 -30.86 17.21 -23.79
C SER A 345 -30.05 17.17 -25.09
N HIS A 346 -29.71 18.33 -25.65
CA HIS A 346 -28.84 18.44 -26.83
C HIS A 346 -27.44 17.89 -26.59
N LEU A 347 -26.88 18.10 -25.39
CA LEU A 347 -25.59 17.54 -24.99
C LEU A 347 -25.65 16.01 -25.06
N LEU A 348 -26.62 15.38 -24.39
CA LEU A 348 -26.73 13.92 -24.34
C LEU A 348 -27.00 13.31 -25.71
N GLU A 349 -27.88 13.92 -26.52
CA GLU A 349 -28.13 13.47 -27.88
C GLU A 349 -26.83 13.46 -28.71
N TYR A 350 -26.05 14.54 -28.62
CA TYR A 350 -24.78 14.62 -29.34
C TYR A 350 -23.76 13.59 -28.85
N LEU A 351 -23.66 13.38 -27.53
CA LEU A 351 -22.76 12.39 -26.95
C LEU A 351 -23.08 10.97 -27.40
N ASN A 352 -24.37 10.66 -27.60
CA ASN A 352 -24.81 9.35 -28.07
C ASN A 352 -24.57 9.14 -29.57
N GLN A 353 -24.53 10.21 -30.38
CA GLN A 353 -24.36 10.13 -31.83
C GLN A 353 -22.90 10.06 -32.30
N LYS A 354 -21.93 10.50 -31.49
CA LYS A 354 -20.54 10.66 -31.93
C LYS A 354 -19.56 9.74 -31.19
N HIS A 355 -18.72 9.03 -31.94
CA HIS A 355 -17.50 8.45 -31.42
C HIS A 355 -16.44 9.56 -31.24
N PHE A 356 -15.98 9.75 -30.01
CA PHE A 356 -14.87 10.66 -29.68
C PHE A 356 -13.53 9.96 -29.91
N ASN A 357 -12.50 10.68 -30.37
CA ASN A 357 -11.13 10.16 -30.52
C ASN A 357 -10.60 9.55 -29.19
N ASP A 358 -9.71 8.56 -29.27
CA ASP A 358 -9.21 7.73 -28.14
C ASP A 358 -8.68 8.52 -26.92
N GLU A 359 -8.11 9.71 -27.13
CA GLU A 359 -7.57 10.50 -26.02
C GLU A 359 -8.63 11.11 -25.09
N ASN A 360 -9.82 11.45 -25.62
CA ASN A 360 -10.91 12.05 -24.83
C ASN A 360 -12.12 11.13 -24.67
N SER A 361 -12.12 9.95 -25.32
CA SER A 361 -13.27 9.04 -25.36
C SER A 361 -13.67 8.52 -23.97
N ALA A 362 -12.70 8.17 -23.12
CA ALA A 362 -12.97 7.58 -21.80
C ALA A 362 -13.72 8.55 -20.87
N SER A 363 -13.25 9.80 -20.74
CA SER A 363 -13.90 10.82 -19.89
C SER A 363 -15.27 11.21 -20.42
N MET A 364 -15.43 11.30 -21.74
CA MET A 364 -16.73 11.59 -22.35
C MET A 364 -17.70 10.41 -22.22
N SER A 365 -17.21 9.17 -22.18
CA SER A 365 -18.04 7.98 -21.96
C SER A 365 -18.70 7.97 -20.58
N LEU A 366 -18.02 8.49 -19.55
CA LEU A 366 -18.58 8.68 -18.21
C LEU A 366 -19.78 9.62 -18.21
N LEU A 367 -19.81 10.58 -19.14
CA LEU A 367 -20.89 11.55 -19.24
C LEU A 367 -22.04 11.08 -20.16
N ALA A 368 -21.72 10.36 -21.24
CA ALA A 368 -22.70 9.86 -22.19
C ALA A 368 -23.67 8.84 -21.55
N ARG A 369 -23.14 7.94 -20.71
CA ARG A 369 -23.94 6.87 -20.10
C ARG A 369 -24.76 7.40 -18.92
N LYS A 370 -26.09 7.24 -19.00
CA LYS A 370 -26.97 7.44 -17.83
C LYS A 370 -26.65 6.35 -16.81
N PRO A 371 -26.29 6.70 -15.56
CA PRO A 371 -25.93 5.72 -14.56
C PRO A 371 -27.18 5.04 -13.99
N HIS A 372 -27.02 3.81 -13.51
CA HIS A 372 -28.08 3.07 -12.82
C HIS A 372 -28.18 3.53 -11.36
N TYR A 373 -28.88 4.65 -11.14
CA TYR A 373 -29.06 5.22 -9.82
C TYR A 373 -29.73 4.26 -8.81
N ASP A 374 -30.51 3.29 -9.28
CA ASP A 374 -31.19 2.29 -8.45
C ASP A 374 -30.23 1.34 -7.72
N LEU A 375 -28.99 1.21 -8.20
CA LEU A 375 -27.95 0.42 -7.54
C LEU A 375 -27.38 1.10 -6.28
N LEU A 376 -27.69 2.37 -6.02
CA LEU A 376 -27.24 3.09 -4.83
C LEU A 376 -28.24 2.93 -3.67
N SER A 377 -27.73 2.78 -2.45
CA SER A 377 -28.57 2.96 -1.24
C SER A 377 -29.06 4.42 -1.12
N GLU A 378 -30.13 4.65 -0.36
CA GLU A 378 -30.65 6.00 -0.09
C GLU A 378 -29.58 6.95 0.48
N ILE A 379 -28.73 6.45 1.37
CA ILE A 379 -27.64 7.23 1.98
C ILE A 379 -26.59 7.59 0.94
N GLN A 380 -26.20 6.65 0.07
CA GLN A 380 -25.24 6.90 -1.01
C GLN A 380 -25.80 7.91 -2.02
N TYR A 381 -27.07 7.77 -2.40
CA TYR A 381 -27.72 8.68 -3.32
C TYR A 381 -27.85 10.09 -2.74
N SER A 382 -28.28 10.22 -1.48
CA SER A 382 -28.35 11.50 -0.79
C SER A 382 -26.96 12.17 -0.67
N THR A 383 -25.93 11.38 -0.37
CA THR A 383 -24.53 11.84 -0.32
C THR A 383 -24.07 12.34 -1.69
N LEU A 384 -24.42 11.62 -2.77
CA LEU A 384 -24.10 12.01 -4.14
C LEU A 384 -24.70 13.37 -4.48
N VAL A 385 -26.00 13.56 -4.23
CA VAL A 385 -26.72 14.82 -4.52
C VAL A 385 -26.13 15.96 -3.69
N THR A 386 -25.93 15.74 -2.40
CA THR A 386 -25.37 16.73 -1.47
C THR A 386 -23.95 17.15 -1.88
N THR A 387 -23.14 16.19 -2.32
CA THR A 387 -21.77 16.43 -2.79
C THR A 387 -21.76 17.25 -4.07
N ALA A 388 -22.57 16.87 -5.07
CA ALA A 388 -22.68 17.61 -6.33
C ALA A 388 -23.18 19.04 -6.10
N PHE A 389 -24.18 19.22 -5.24
CA PHE A 389 -24.70 20.54 -4.88
C PHE A 389 -23.62 21.42 -4.25
N ARG A 390 -22.99 20.94 -3.16
CA ARG A 390 -21.99 21.74 -2.43
C ARG A 390 -20.76 22.06 -3.28
N LEU A 391 -20.35 21.10 -4.12
CA LEU A 391 -19.24 21.31 -5.05
C LEU A 391 -19.60 22.32 -6.15
N THR A 392 -20.85 22.36 -6.61
CA THR A 392 -21.33 23.37 -7.57
C THR A 392 -21.23 24.78 -6.98
N ILE A 393 -21.64 24.98 -5.73
CA ILE A 393 -21.52 26.30 -5.06
C ILE A 393 -20.06 26.67 -4.82
N PHE A 394 -19.20 25.70 -4.49
CA PHE A 394 -17.76 25.94 -4.42
C PHE A 394 -17.18 26.40 -5.77
N ILE A 395 -17.52 25.72 -6.87
CA ILE A 395 -17.11 26.12 -8.22
C ILE A 395 -17.58 27.54 -8.54
N ASP A 396 -18.83 27.86 -8.21
CA ASP A 396 -19.44 29.17 -8.46
C ASP A 396 -18.72 30.31 -7.74
N THR A 397 -18.25 30.07 -6.52
CA THR A 397 -17.84 31.14 -5.60
C THR A 397 -16.34 31.24 -5.36
N LYS A 398 -15.59 30.16 -5.62
CA LYS A 398 -14.14 30.08 -5.34
C LYS A 398 -13.30 29.78 -6.58
N THR A 399 -13.92 29.60 -7.74
CA THR A 399 -13.19 29.32 -8.99
C THR A 399 -13.65 30.25 -10.10
N ASN A 400 -12.85 30.36 -11.17
CA ASN A 400 -13.22 31.07 -12.40
C ASN A 400 -13.71 30.11 -13.50
N LEU A 401 -14.08 28.87 -13.15
CA LEU A 401 -14.36 27.82 -14.13
C LEU A 401 -15.64 28.10 -14.95
N ILE A 402 -16.64 28.75 -14.35
CA ILE A 402 -17.90 29.11 -15.02
C ILE A 402 -17.63 30.12 -16.12
N GLU A 403 -16.86 31.16 -15.81
CA GLU A 403 -16.45 32.20 -16.73
C GLU A 403 -15.48 31.64 -17.78
N THR A 404 -14.62 30.71 -17.41
CA THR A 404 -13.64 30.13 -18.34
C THR A 404 -14.31 29.21 -19.37
N TYR A 405 -15.14 28.25 -18.93
CA TYR A 405 -15.65 27.17 -19.78
C TYR A 405 -17.12 27.30 -20.18
N TYR A 406 -17.93 28.07 -19.44
CA TYR A 406 -19.38 28.17 -19.65
C TYR A 406 -19.82 29.58 -20.09
N GLN A 407 -18.89 30.50 -20.36
CA GLN A 407 -19.20 31.85 -20.86
C GLN A 407 -19.93 31.84 -22.21
N ARG A 408 -19.66 30.86 -23.08
CA ARG A 408 -20.27 30.79 -24.43
C ARG A 408 -21.75 30.46 -24.41
N LEU A 409 -22.26 29.91 -23.32
CA LEU A 409 -23.67 29.63 -23.12
C LEU A 409 -24.38 30.92 -22.72
N LYS A 410 -25.30 31.40 -23.57
CA LYS A 410 -26.10 32.61 -23.38
C LYS A 410 -27.31 32.37 -22.48
N ILE A 411 -27.05 31.82 -21.28
CA ILE A 411 -28.05 31.49 -20.27
C ILE A 411 -27.72 32.20 -18.94
N SER A 412 -28.72 32.31 -18.06
CA SER A 412 -28.53 32.93 -16.75
C SER A 412 -27.56 32.12 -15.86
N ARG A 413 -26.96 32.78 -14.85
CA ARG A 413 -26.03 32.12 -13.91
C ARG A 413 -26.70 30.92 -13.22
N LYS A 414 -27.95 31.05 -12.79
CA LYS A 414 -28.77 29.95 -12.24
C LYS A 414 -28.81 28.74 -13.17
N GLN A 415 -29.04 28.96 -14.47
CA GLN A 415 -29.09 27.88 -15.45
C GLN A 415 -27.71 27.22 -15.66
N LYS A 416 -26.61 27.99 -15.58
CA LYS A 416 -25.24 27.42 -15.61
C LYS A 416 -24.99 26.51 -14.40
N LEU A 417 -25.43 26.91 -13.20
CA LEU A 417 -25.33 26.09 -11.99
C LEU A 417 -26.09 24.77 -12.13
N ILE A 418 -27.29 24.79 -12.73
CA ILE A 418 -28.07 23.56 -12.98
C ILE A 418 -27.31 22.60 -13.90
N ILE A 419 -26.68 23.10 -14.97
CA ILE A 419 -25.86 22.28 -15.87
C ILE A 419 -24.66 21.68 -15.12
N ILE A 420 -23.91 22.51 -14.38
CA ILE A 420 -22.73 22.07 -13.62
C ILE A 420 -23.10 21.01 -12.59
N GLY A 421 -24.18 21.25 -11.84
CA GLY A 421 -24.73 20.30 -10.87
C GLY A 421 -25.10 18.97 -11.51
N SER A 422 -25.77 19.02 -12.66
CA SER A 422 -26.16 17.82 -13.42
C SER A 422 -24.96 17.02 -13.92
N LEU A 423 -23.92 17.71 -14.43
CA LEU A 423 -22.65 17.09 -14.81
C LEU A 423 -22.02 16.37 -13.61
N LEU A 424 -21.91 17.07 -12.47
CA LEU A 424 -21.30 16.51 -11.27
C LEU A 424 -22.07 15.32 -10.72
N MET A 425 -23.41 15.36 -10.69
CA MET A 425 -24.23 14.21 -10.26
C MET A 425 -23.98 12.98 -11.13
N ARG A 426 -24.01 13.15 -12.46
CA ARG A 426 -23.80 12.04 -13.39
C ARG A 426 -22.39 11.47 -13.31
N LEU A 427 -21.37 12.33 -13.23
CA LEU A 427 -19.98 11.91 -13.08
C LEU A 427 -19.75 11.20 -11.75
N HIS A 428 -20.27 11.76 -10.65
CA HIS A 428 -20.10 11.18 -9.32
C HIS A 428 -20.73 9.79 -9.23
N CYS A 429 -21.93 9.59 -9.79
CA CYS A 429 -22.56 8.27 -9.81
C CYS A 429 -21.73 7.26 -10.60
N ASN A 430 -21.28 7.64 -11.80
CA ASN A 430 -20.45 6.77 -12.62
C ASN A 430 -19.11 6.47 -11.94
N LEU A 431 -18.52 7.39 -11.19
CA LEU A 431 -17.31 7.08 -10.42
C LEU A 431 -17.63 6.09 -9.30
N LEU A 432 -18.64 6.36 -8.47
CA LEU A 432 -19.01 5.47 -7.36
C LEU A 432 -19.33 4.04 -7.79
N LEU A 433 -19.94 3.87 -8.98
CA LEU A 433 -20.31 2.55 -9.50
C LEU A 433 -19.18 1.87 -10.30
N ASN A 434 -18.13 2.59 -10.71
CA ASN A 434 -17.11 2.06 -11.63
C ASN A 434 -15.65 2.28 -11.18
N THR A 435 -15.41 2.71 -9.94
CA THR A 435 -14.08 2.72 -9.32
C THR A 435 -13.88 1.49 -8.46
N PHE A 436 -12.70 0.89 -8.56
CA PHE A 436 -12.30 -0.30 -7.81
C PHE A 436 -11.21 0.06 -6.81
N ASP A 437 -11.36 -0.39 -5.56
CA ASP A 437 -10.36 -0.21 -4.52
C ASP A 437 -9.42 -1.42 -4.50
N PHE A 438 -8.12 -1.19 -4.65
CA PHE A 438 -7.09 -2.22 -4.57
C PHE A 438 -6.17 -1.96 -3.39
N GLU A 439 -5.81 -3.03 -2.70
CA GLU A 439 -4.69 -3.00 -1.76
C GLU A 439 -3.38 -3.04 -2.55
N ILE A 440 -2.53 -2.04 -2.34
CA ILE A 440 -1.16 -2.07 -2.85
C ILE A 440 -0.34 -2.89 -1.85
N ASN A 441 -0.07 -4.14 -2.19
CA ASN A 441 0.89 -4.95 -1.44
C ASN A 441 2.31 -4.48 -1.77
N ASP A 442 3.10 -4.14 -0.75
CA ASP A 442 4.52 -3.88 -0.91
C ASP A 442 5.24 -5.20 -1.26
N PHE A 443 5.35 -5.49 -2.56
CA PHE A 443 6.20 -6.56 -3.10
C PHE A 443 7.61 -6.50 -2.52
N ASP A 444 8.09 -5.27 -2.29
CA ASP A 444 9.37 -4.94 -1.70
C ASP A 444 9.55 -5.54 -0.28
N MET A 445 8.49 -5.70 0.52
CA MET A 445 8.58 -6.28 1.87
C MET A 445 8.68 -7.82 1.85
N GLN A 446 8.05 -8.47 0.87
CA GLN A 446 8.15 -9.91 0.69
C GLN A 446 9.51 -10.32 0.11
N LEU A 447 10.09 -9.48 -0.77
CA LEU A 447 11.44 -9.65 -1.31
C LEU A 447 12.53 -9.18 -0.33
N GLN A 448 12.33 -8.10 0.43
CA GLN A 448 13.27 -7.67 1.48
C GLN A 448 13.35 -8.68 2.62
N GLY A 449 12.25 -9.39 2.95
CA GLY A 449 12.30 -10.53 3.87
C GLY A 449 13.25 -11.65 3.41
N LEU A 450 13.60 -11.75 2.13
CA LEU A 450 14.61 -12.68 1.63
C LEU A 450 16.04 -12.14 1.82
N ALA A 451 16.25 -10.82 1.73
CA ALA A 451 17.57 -10.19 1.86
C ALA A 451 17.94 -9.83 3.31
N SER A 452 17.02 -9.22 4.07
CA SER A 452 17.25 -8.79 5.47
C SER A 452 17.46 -9.96 6.41
N ASN A 453 16.77 -11.08 6.17
CA ASN A 453 16.96 -12.32 6.92
C ASN A 453 18.30 -13.00 6.60
N THR A 454 19.02 -12.61 5.55
CA THR A 454 20.33 -13.17 5.24
C THR A 454 21.45 -12.34 5.91
N GLU A 455 21.29 -11.02 5.99
CA GLU A 455 22.25 -10.13 6.68
C GLU A 455 22.08 -10.07 8.20
N GLN A 456 20.86 -10.05 8.74
CA GLN A 456 20.63 -10.22 10.19
C GLN A 456 21.12 -11.59 10.69
N PHE A 457 21.14 -12.60 9.81
CA PHE A 457 21.58 -13.94 10.14
C PHE A 457 23.10 -14.10 10.10
N LYS A 458 23.80 -13.48 9.12
CA LYS A 458 25.26 -13.36 9.17
C LYS A 458 25.73 -12.71 10.49
N ASN A 459 24.99 -11.72 11.00
CA ASN A 459 25.33 -11.06 12.26
C ASN A 459 24.99 -11.86 13.53
N SER A 460 24.07 -12.83 13.47
CA SER A 460 23.71 -13.69 14.62
C SER A 460 24.47 -15.02 14.64
N VAL A 461 24.94 -15.52 13.50
CA VAL A 461 25.83 -16.69 13.41
C VAL A 461 27.24 -16.39 13.90
N VAL A 462 27.69 -15.13 13.78
CA VAL A 462 29.04 -14.72 14.24
C VAL A 462 29.17 -14.67 15.77
N SER A 463 28.06 -14.68 16.53
CA SER A 463 28.10 -14.63 18.00
C SER A 463 28.12 -16.00 18.71
N THR A 464 28.01 -17.11 17.98
CA THR A 464 28.09 -18.46 18.57
C THR A 464 29.32 -19.20 18.06
N ASN A 465 30.48 -18.84 18.59
CA ASN A 465 31.70 -19.63 18.40
C ASN A 465 31.79 -20.75 19.44
N SER A 466 32.30 -21.89 18.96
CA SER A 466 32.80 -23.08 19.66
C SER A 466 31.76 -24.12 20.12
N GLN A 467 31.49 -25.11 19.26
CA GLN A 467 32.06 -26.45 19.43
C GLN A 467 31.75 -27.30 18.19
N GLU A 468 32.81 -27.65 17.47
CA GLU A 468 32.84 -28.63 16.40
C GLU A 468 32.77 -30.03 17.02
N GLU A 469 31.73 -30.82 16.72
CA GLU A 469 31.84 -32.29 16.69
C GLU A 469 30.69 -32.94 15.89
N HIS A 470 31.01 -34.07 15.24
CA HIS A 470 30.19 -34.81 14.30
C HIS A 470 28.79 -35.23 14.82
N PHE A 471 27.70 -34.78 14.18
CA PHE A 471 26.32 -35.20 14.50
C PHE A 471 25.74 -36.20 13.48
N LEU A 472 26.38 -37.37 13.35
CA LEU A 472 25.73 -38.50 12.66
C LEU A 472 24.79 -39.21 13.66
N LYS A 473 23.47 -39.10 13.44
CA LYS A 473 22.41 -39.87 14.11
C LYS A 473 22.44 -39.88 15.65
N LYS A 474 21.78 -38.90 16.27
CA LYS A 474 21.10 -39.10 17.56
C LYS A 474 19.65 -38.67 17.43
N ASP A 475 18.76 -39.40 18.09
CA ASP A 475 17.39 -38.95 18.33
C ASP A 475 17.47 -37.58 19.03
N LEU A 476 16.73 -36.58 18.55
CA LEU A 476 16.68 -35.23 19.14
C LEU A 476 16.36 -35.30 20.65
N MET A 477 15.53 -36.27 21.04
CA MET A 477 15.14 -36.53 22.42
C MET A 477 16.31 -37.06 23.25
N GLU A 478 17.19 -37.86 22.65
CA GLU A 478 18.40 -38.36 23.30
C GLU A 478 19.50 -37.28 23.38
N HIS A 479 19.56 -36.40 22.38
CA HIS A 479 20.51 -35.27 22.35
C HIS A 479 20.20 -34.25 23.46
N TYR A 480 18.95 -33.83 23.59
CA TYR A 480 18.53 -32.89 24.63
C TYR A 480 18.13 -33.57 25.95
N GLN A 481 18.18 -34.90 26.04
CA GLN A 481 17.75 -35.69 27.20
C GLN A 481 16.33 -35.32 27.65
N VAL A 482 15.37 -35.31 26.72
CA VAL A 482 13.98 -34.87 26.96
C VAL A 482 13.03 -36.07 26.84
N ASP A 483 12.17 -36.26 27.84
CA ASP A 483 11.04 -37.20 27.78
C ASP A 483 9.81 -36.50 27.20
N MET A 484 9.38 -36.96 26.01
CA MET A 484 8.23 -36.44 25.26
C MET A 484 6.94 -36.32 26.09
N ASN A 485 6.60 -37.36 26.85
CA ASN A 485 5.30 -37.43 27.56
C ASN A 485 5.38 -36.81 28.95
N LYS A 486 6.56 -36.82 29.56
CA LYS A 486 6.72 -36.37 30.94
C LYS A 486 7.20 -34.92 31.06
N GLU A 487 8.02 -34.41 30.15
CA GLU A 487 8.65 -33.10 30.36
C GLU A 487 7.98 -32.01 29.51
N ILE A 488 7.73 -32.26 28.23
CA ILE A 488 7.17 -31.26 27.30
C ILE A 488 5.70 -30.96 27.62
N TRP A 489 4.88 -32.00 27.77
CA TRP A 489 3.47 -31.83 28.11
C TRP A 489 3.27 -31.31 29.54
N LEU A 490 4.01 -31.80 30.54
CA LEU A 490 3.90 -31.28 31.91
C LEU A 490 4.36 -29.83 32.01
N SER A 491 5.45 -29.43 31.34
CA SER A 491 5.91 -28.03 31.34
C SER A 491 4.87 -27.09 30.72
N SER A 492 4.24 -27.51 29.60
CA SER A 492 3.16 -26.74 28.99
C SER A 492 1.93 -26.62 29.91
N LEU A 493 1.55 -27.72 30.58
CA LEU A 493 0.41 -27.75 31.50
C LEU A 493 0.65 -26.88 32.73
N GLN A 494 1.83 -26.97 33.35
CA GLN A 494 2.22 -26.10 34.48
C GLN A 494 2.20 -24.63 34.09
N LEU A 495 2.67 -24.28 32.88
CA LEU A 495 2.62 -22.92 32.38
C LEU A 495 1.17 -22.44 32.22
N PHE A 496 0.29 -23.27 31.63
CA PHE A 496 -1.13 -22.93 31.50
C PHE A 496 -1.83 -22.78 32.86
N GLU A 497 -1.58 -23.69 33.80
CA GLU A 497 -2.15 -23.65 35.16
C GLU A 497 -1.67 -22.44 35.96
N SER A 498 -0.38 -22.08 35.86
CA SER A 498 0.18 -20.90 36.53
C SER A 498 -0.49 -19.61 36.05
N ILE A 499 -0.76 -19.48 34.76
CA ILE A 499 -1.38 -18.31 34.15
C ILE A 499 -2.91 -18.29 34.39
N GLU A 500 -3.59 -19.45 34.33
CA GLU A 500 -5.02 -19.56 34.67
C GLU A 500 -5.28 -19.21 36.15
N SER A 501 -4.35 -19.54 37.05
CA SER A 501 -4.43 -19.21 38.48
C SER A 501 -4.22 -17.71 38.78
N ALA A 502 -3.53 -16.97 37.90
CA ALA A 502 -3.21 -15.56 38.07
C ALA A 502 -4.38 -14.59 37.79
N LYS A 503 -5.54 -15.07 37.29
CA LYS A 503 -6.74 -14.24 36.96
C LYS A 503 -6.46 -13.01 36.06
N GLU A 504 -5.37 -12.98 35.29
CA GLU A 504 -5.01 -11.81 34.45
C GLU A 504 -5.45 -11.89 32.98
N LEU A 505 -6.14 -12.93 32.54
CA LEU A 505 -6.63 -13.02 31.16
C LEU A 505 -8.05 -12.44 31.00
N THR A 506 -8.16 -11.13 31.22
CA THR A 506 -9.28 -10.34 30.69
C THR A 506 -8.83 -9.63 29.42
N SER A 507 -9.45 -10.00 28.30
CA SER A 507 -9.42 -9.30 27.01
C SER A 507 -8.04 -9.06 26.36
N ILE A 508 -7.32 -10.13 25.99
CA ILE A 508 -6.39 -10.01 24.86
C ILE A 508 -7.23 -10.13 23.59
N ILE A 509 -7.50 -8.98 22.97
CA ILE A 509 -8.13 -8.88 21.66
C ILE A 509 -7.34 -9.79 20.72
N LEU A 510 -8.07 -10.76 20.15
CA LEU A 510 -7.60 -11.63 19.09
C LEU A 510 -6.96 -10.76 18.00
N THR A 511 -5.63 -10.68 17.93
CA THR A 511 -4.98 -10.31 16.67
C THR A 511 -5.32 -11.43 15.71
N PRO A 512 -6.11 -11.18 14.66
CA PRO A 512 -6.30 -12.18 13.64
C PRO A 512 -4.92 -12.51 13.07
N THR A 513 -4.62 -13.79 12.90
CA THR A 513 -3.62 -14.19 11.92
C THR A 513 -3.87 -13.39 10.64
N ASP A 514 -2.80 -12.87 10.03
CA ASP A 514 -2.82 -12.06 8.80
C ASP A 514 -3.62 -12.68 7.64
N SER A 515 -4.09 -13.92 7.77
CA SER A 515 -4.99 -14.60 6.85
C SER A 515 -6.48 -14.21 6.95
N LYS A 516 -6.95 -13.48 7.98
CA LYS A 516 -8.29 -12.84 7.94
C LYS A 516 -8.39 -11.66 6.95
N ARG A 517 -7.33 -11.34 6.21
CA ARG A 517 -7.17 -10.06 5.50
C ARG A 517 -8.11 -9.79 4.32
N ARG A 518 -8.91 -10.71 3.76
CA ARG A 518 -9.30 -10.52 2.34
C ARG A 518 -10.76 -10.37 1.95
N SER A 519 -11.74 -10.34 2.86
CA SER A 519 -13.15 -10.08 2.45
C SER A 519 -13.91 -9.06 3.29
N ASN A 520 -13.19 -8.08 3.86
CA ASN A 520 -13.81 -6.96 4.54
C ASN A 520 -13.80 -5.71 3.65
N ARG A 521 -14.76 -4.81 3.85
CA ARG A 521 -14.79 -3.50 3.20
C ARG A 521 -13.46 -2.79 3.46
N LEU A 522 -12.77 -2.41 2.40
CA LEU A 522 -11.54 -1.64 2.49
C LEU A 522 -11.90 -0.23 2.97
N TYR A 523 -11.38 0.17 4.15
CA TYR A 523 -11.63 1.50 4.71
C TYR A 523 -10.45 2.42 4.39
N SER A 524 -10.74 3.56 3.76
CA SER A 524 -9.75 4.62 3.59
C SER A 524 -9.37 5.19 4.96
N MET A 525 -8.06 5.27 5.25
CA MET A 525 -7.55 5.93 6.46
C MET A 525 -8.00 7.40 6.55
N LEU A 526 -8.12 8.09 5.41
CA LEU A 526 -8.71 9.43 5.37
C LEU A 526 -10.19 9.43 5.80
N SER A 527 -10.97 8.39 5.47
CA SER A 527 -12.35 8.27 5.94
C SER A 527 -12.42 8.01 7.45
N ILE A 528 -11.57 7.13 7.97
CA ILE A 528 -11.48 6.83 9.40
C ILE A 528 -11.14 8.10 10.18
N TYR A 529 -10.11 8.83 9.73
CA TYR A 529 -9.72 10.10 10.32
C TYR A 529 -10.87 11.11 10.37
N LYS A 530 -11.61 11.30 9.27
CA LYS A 530 -12.77 12.22 9.25
C LYS A 530 -13.88 11.80 10.22
N ASP A 531 -14.08 10.50 10.38
CA ASP A 531 -15.07 9.96 11.30
C ASP A 531 -14.67 10.20 12.76
N HIS A 532 -13.38 10.03 13.10
CA HIS A 532 -12.84 10.39 14.41
C HIS A 532 -12.89 11.89 14.67
N ILE A 533 -12.57 12.75 13.69
CA ILE A 533 -12.72 14.21 13.85
C ILE A 533 -14.18 14.60 14.10
N THR A 534 -15.11 13.91 13.45
CA THR A 534 -16.55 14.12 13.71
C THR A 534 -16.95 13.60 15.10
N GLU A 535 -16.38 12.49 15.57
CA GLU A 535 -16.61 11.99 16.92
C GLU A 535 -16.08 12.97 17.98
N LEU A 536 -14.90 13.54 17.78
CA LEU A 536 -14.30 14.55 18.67
C LEU A 536 -15.11 15.84 18.77
N TYR A 537 -15.90 16.16 17.74
CA TYR A 537 -16.84 17.26 17.85
C TYR A 537 -17.82 17.03 19.02
N PHE A 538 -18.33 15.80 19.14
CA PHE A 538 -19.29 15.40 20.18
C PHE A 538 -18.63 14.98 21.50
N ASN A 539 -17.45 14.34 21.44
CA ASN A 539 -16.75 13.77 22.59
C ASN A 539 -15.27 14.23 22.60
N PRO A 540 -14.97 15.49 22.98
CA PRO A 540 -13.61 16.03 22.88
C PRO A 540 -12.56 15.29 23.72
N GLU A 541 -12.99 14.65 24.81
CA GLU A 541 -12.12 13.92 25.75
C GLU A 541 -11.47 12.67 25.13
N LEU A 542 -12.03 12.16 24.02
CA LEU A 542 -11.54 10.96 23.37
C LEU A 542 -10.30 11.18 22.50
N ILE A 543 -9.76 12.40 22.40
CA ILE A 543 -8.65 12.76 21.50
C ILE A 543 -7.45 11.82 21.60
N ASN A 544 -6.99 11.54 22.82
CA ASN A 544 -5.84 10.65 23.05
C ASN A 544 -6.14 9.20 22.66
N LYS A 545 -7.41 8.80 22.64
CA LYS A 545 -7.85 7.45 22.29
C LYS A 545 -8.02 7.28 20.78
N VAL A 546 -8.65 8.25 20.10
CA VAL A 546 -9.08 8.13 18.69
C VAL A 546 -8.11 8.78 17.68
N ILE A 547 -7.27 9.72 18.12
CA ILE A 547 -6.23 10.33 17.26
C ILE A 547 -4.86 9.75 17.60
N TYR A 548 -4.53 9.67 18.89
CA TYR A 548 -3.19 9.27 19.34
C TYR A 548 -3.14 7.85 19.91
N GLY A 549 -4.26 7.14 20.01
CA GLY A 549 -4.35 5.84 20.67
C GLY A 549 -4.42 4.66 19.70
N GLN A 550 -4.72 3.47 20.23
CA GLN A 550 -4.86 2.25 19.43
C GLN A 550 -6.09 2.28 18.51
N GLN A 551 -7.12 3.07 18.85
CA GLN A 551 -8.31 3.20 18.01
C GLN A 551 -8.10 4.06 16.77
N ALA A 552 -6.93 4.71 16.62
CA ALA A 552 -6.65 5.59 15.49
C ALA A 552 -6.79 4.90 14.12
N GLU A 553 -6.56 3.59 14.04
CA GLU A 553 -6.59 2.81 12.80
C GLU A 553 -7.92 2.07 12.60
N GLU A 554 -8.78 2.04 13.62
CA GLU A 554 -10.00 1.24 13.61
C GLU A 554 -11.18 2.06 13.08
N PRO A 555 -11.95 1.55 12.10
CA PRO A 555 -13.18 2.22 11.68
C PRO A 555 -14.21 2.19 12.80
N LEU A 556 -15.05 3.23 12.87
CA LEU A 556 -16.20 3.24 13.77
C LEU A 556 -17.08 2.00 13.56
N THR A 557 -17.61 1.46 14.65
CA THR A 557 -18.60 0.38 14.57
C THR A 557 -19.83 0.84 13.80
N THR A 558 -20.52 -0.10 13.14
CA THR A 558 -21.73 0.23 12.35
C THR A 558 -22.78 0.97 13.18
N GLU A 559 -22.92 0.64 14.45
CA GLU A 559 -23.86 1.30 15.37
C GLU A 559 -23.43 2.73 15.74
N ALA A 560 -22.13 2.93 16.01
CA ALA A 560 -21.57 4.26 16.26
C ALA A 560 -21.73 5.17 15.02
N ALA A 561 -21.45 4.63 13.82
CA ALA A 561 -21.62 5.36 12.58
C ALA A 561 -23.09 5.77 12.33
N LYS A 562 -24.05 4.87 12.56
CA LYS A 562 -25.49 5.17 12.47
C LYS A 562 -25.91 6.26 13.46
N THR A 563 -25.46 6.14 14.71
CA THR A 563 -25.72 7.13 15.77
C THR A 563 -25.19 8.51 15.39
N LEU A 564 -23.96 8.55 14.87
CA LEU A 564 -23.31 9.78 14.38
C LEU A 564 -24.11 10.43 13.26
N CYS A 565 -24.52 9.66 12.25
CA CYS A 565 -25.34 10.14 11.13
C CYS A 565 -26.69 10.70 11.62
N SER A 566 -27.35 10.03 12.56
CA SER A 566 -28.61 10.51 13.15
C SER A 566 -28.44 11.85 13.86
N ARG A 567 -27.36 12.00 14.65
CA ARG A 567 -27.07 13.26 15.36
C ARG A 567 -26.80 14.41 14.39
N LEU A 568 -26.07 14.16 13.31
CA LEU A 568 -25.79 15.15 12.27
C LEU A 568 -27.07 15.60 11.53
N ALA A 569 -27.98 14.66 11.24
CA ALA A 569 -29.22 14.95 10.55
C ALA A 569 -30.18 15.84 11.36
N GLN A 570 -30.16 15.74 12.70
CA GLN A 570 -31.05 16.48 13.60
C GLN A 570 -30.49 17.86 14.06
N MET A 571 -29.36 18.30 13.50
CA MET A 571 -28.75 19.58 13.90
C MET A 571 -29.55 20.79 13.42
N THR A 572 -29.71 21.78 14.30
CA THR A 572 -30.18 23.13 13.94
C THR A 572 -29.14 23.87 13.09
N ASP A 573 -29.56 24.90 12.35
CA ASP A 573 -28.68 25.68 11.46
C ASP A 573 -27.43 26.20 12.21
N MET A 574 -27.61 26.77 13.40
CA MET A 574 -26.49 27.21 14.26
C MET A 574 -25.53 26.07 14.65
N LYS A 575 -26.06 24.89 15.01
CA LYS A 575 -25.24 23.72 15.36
C LYS A 575 -24.45 23.22 14.14
N ARG A 576 -25.04 23.28 12.94
CA ARG A 576 -24.38 22.88 11.68
C ARG A 576 -23.20 23.80 11.37
N TYR A 577 -23.35 25.13 11.51
CA TYR A 577 -22.24 26.07 11.32
C TYR A 577 -21.10 25.84 12.32
N HIS A 578 -21.44 25.69 13.60
CA HIS A 578 -20.45 25.38 14.63
C HIS A 578 -19.75 24.04 14.39
N CYS A 579 -20.49 23.03 13.91
CA CYS A 579 -19.94 21.74 13.54
C CYS A 579 -18.91 21.85 12.42
N VAL A 580 -19.22 22.55 11.31
CA VAL A 580 -18.27 22.75 10.21
C VAL A 580 -17.02 23.51 10.67
N LYS A 581 -17.19 24.57 11.46
CA LYS A 581 -16.08 25.36 12.01
C LYS A 581 -15.14 24.52 12.87
N LYS A 582 -15.69 23.83 13.88
CA LYS A 582 -14.89 22.99 14.80
C LYS A 582 -14.29 21.79 14.08
N PHE A 583 -15.01 21.17 13.14
CA PHE A 583 -14.47 20.09 12.31
C PHE A 583 -13.25 20.56 11.52
N ALA A 584 -13.34 21.69 10.81
CA ALA A 584 -12.24 22.23 10.02
C ALA A 584 -11.01 22.50 10.89
N ARG A 585 -11.20 23.18 12.04
CA ARG A 585 -10.12 23.46 12.99
C ARG A 585 -9.42 22.19 13.47
N LEU A 586 -10.17 21.18 13.91
CA LEU A 586 -9.61 19.91 14.37
C LEU A 586 -8.89 19.17 13.24
N PHE A 587 -9.46 19.19 12.03
CA PHE A 587 -8.84 18.58 10.86
C PHE A 587 -7.48 19.21 10.57
N HIS A 588 -7.41 20.53 10.45
CA HIS A 588 -6.15 21.25 10.23
C HIS A 588 -5.10 20.95 11.31
N ASN A 589 -5.50 20.99 12.60
CA ASN A 589 -4.58 20.84 13.72
C ASN A 589 -3.95 19.44 13.82
N HIS A 590 -4.72 18.38 13.54
CA HIS A 590 -4.29 17.02 13.82
C HIS A 590 -3.87 16.22 12.58
N TYR A 591 -4.09 16.73 11.37
CA TYR A 591 -3.87 15.98 10.14
C TYR A 591 -2.44 15.45 9.99
N THR A 592 -1.44 16.34 10.08
CA THR A 592 -0.03 15.97 9.89
C THR A 592 0.44 14.96 10.93
N GLU A 593 0.13 15.22 12.20
CA GLU A 593 0.57 14.36 13.30
C GLU A 593 -0.10 12.98 13.25
N TYR A 594 -1.40 12.92 12.97
CA TYR A 594 -2.15 11.67 12.86
C TYR A 594 -1.53 10.75 11.80
N PHE A 595 -1.34 11.24 10.57
CA PHE A 595 -0.84 10.40 9.48
C PHE A 595 0.67 10.09 9.60
N MET A 596 1.48 10.99 10.18
CA MET A 596 2.88 10.68 10.47
C MET A 596 2.99 9.57 11.52
N GLN A 597 2.30 9.68 12.66
CA GLN A 597 2.34 8.64 13.69
C GLN A 597 1.78 7.31 13.18
N LEU A 598 0.72 7.36 12.36
CA LEU A 598 0.18 6.17 11.71
C LEU A 598 1.24 5.47 10.85
N SER A 599 2.00 6.24 10.05
CA SER A 599 3.07 5.70 9.21
C SER A 599 4.23 5.10 9.99
N GLU A 600 4.52 5.63 11.19
CA GLU A 600 5.58 5.12 12.06
C GLU A 600 5.18 3.84 12.81
N ARG A 601 3.94 3.80 13.33
CA ARG A 601 3.41 2.66 14.09
C ARG A 601 3.27 1.41 13.24
N ASN A 602 2.97 1.58 11.95
CA ASN A 602 2.56 0.47 11.11
C ASN A 602 3.32 0.49 9.77
N ARG A 603 4.47 -0.20 9.73
CA ARG A 603 5.26 -0.38 8.50
C ARG A 603 4.51 -1.16 7.40
N SER A 604 3.40 -1.80 7.75
CA SER A 604 2.53 -2.58 6.87
C SER A 604 1.14 -1.97 6.68
N LEU A 605 1.02 -0.64 6.72
CA LEU A 605 -0.24 0.05 6.45
C LEU A 605 -0.86 -0.44 5.14
N HIS A 606 -2.10 -0.93 5.22
CA HIS A 606 -2.90 -1.28 4.07
C HIS A 606 -3.15 -0.03 3.23
N GLN A 607 -2.48 0.06 2.09
CA GLN A 607 -2.62 1.20 1.21
C GLN A 607 -3.66 0.92 0.15
N LEU A 608 -4.65 1.80 0.10
CA LEU A 608 -5.74 1.70 -0.86
C LEU A 608 -5.53 2.70 -1.98
N ILE A 609 -5.56 2.16 -3.20
CA ILE A 609 -5.67 2.95 -4.41
C ILE A 609 -7.04 2.70 -5.03
N SER A 610 -7.80 3.78 -5.19
CA SER A 610 -9.04 3.73 -5.97
C SER A 610 -8.70 3.98 -7.42
N ILE A 611 -9.07 3.05 -8.30
CA ILE A 611 -8.76 3.10 -9.72
C ILE A 611 -10.04 3.00 -10.54
N TYR A 612 -10.23 3.91 -11.48
CA TYR A 612 -11.21 3.71 -12.56
C TYR A 612 -10.51 3.04 -13.75
N SER A 613 -11.01 1.88 -14.13
CA SER A 613 -10.52 1.10 -15.28
C SER A 613 -11.68 0.73 -16.21
N PRO A 614 -11.67 1.19 -17.48
CA PRO A 614 -12.63 0.77 -18.48
C PRO A 614 -12.56 -0.73 -18.76
N ILE A 615 -11.37 -1.35 -18.70
CA ILE A 615 -11.21 -2.79 -18.97
C ILE A 615 -11.86 -3.62 -17.87
N ILE A 616 -11.51 -3.38 -16.60
CA ILE A 616 -12.03 -4.17 -15.47
C ILE A 616 -13.56 -4.08 -15.40
N LYS A 617 -14.15 -2.95 -15.77
CA LYS A 617 -15.60 -2.78 -15.87
C LYS A 617 -16.27 -3.78 -16.83
N GLN A 618 -15.57 -4.23 -17.86
CA GLN A 618 -16.10 -5.12 -18.90
C GLN A 618 -15.84 -6.60 -18.61
N VAL A 619 -15.00 -6.90 -17.61
CA VAL A 619 -14.71 -8.26 -17.20
C VAL A 619 -15.75 -8.73 -16.20
N ALA A 620 -16.31 -9.91 -16.43
CA ALA A 620 -17.31 -10.47 -15.52
C ALA A 620 -16.66 -10.93 -14.21
N TYR A 621 -17.43 -10.90 -13.13
CA TYR A 621 -16.98 -11.47 -11.86
C TYR A 621 -17.22 -12.99 -11.82
N SER A 622 -16.26 -13.74 -11.27
CA SER A 622 -16.42 -15.15 -10.87
C SER A 622 -15.66 -15.43 -9.58
N CYS A 623 -16.20 -16.31 -8.72
CA CYS A 623 -15.44 -16.79 -7.55
C CYS A 623 -14.30 -17.75 -7.96
N GLN A 624 -14.34 -18.29 -9.17
CA GLN A 624 -13.26 -19.04 -9.81
C GLN A 624 -12.82 -18.28 -11.07
N PRO A 625 -11.97 -17.25 -10.92
CA PRO A 625 -11.53 -16.44 -12.04
C PRO A 625 -10.60 -17.22 -12.98
N ASN A 626 -10.58 -16.86 -14.27
CA ASN A 626 -9.55 -17.29 -15.21
C ASN A 626 -8.51 -16.18 -15.45
N VAL A 627 -8.74 -14.97 -14.93
CA VAL A 627 -7.83 -13.83 -14.96
C VAL A 627 -7.53 -13.31 -13.56
N GLU A 628 -6.26 -13.12 -13.25
CA GLU A 628 -5.78 -12.40 -12.06
C GLU A 628 -5.54 -10.93 -12.40
N ILE A 629 -6.00 -10.04 -11.52
CA ILE A 629 -5.71 -8.61 -11.61
C ILE A 629 -4.56 -8.28 -10.68
N ILE A 630 -3.48 -7.78 -11.25
CA ILE A 630 -2.30 -7.31 -10.54
C ILE A 630 -2.26 -5.79 -10.67
N VAL A 631 -2.19 -5.08 -9.55
CA VAL A 631 -1.97 -3.64 -9.52
C VAL A 631 -0.55 -3.37 -9.07
N MET A 632 0.23 -2.74 -9.94
CA MET A 632 1.61 -2.36 -9.67
C MET A 632 1.69 -1.21 -8.67
N ASP A 633 2.89 -1.01 -8.11
CA ASP A 633 3.19 0.08 -7.16
C ASP A 633 2.99 1.48 -7.76
N ASN A 634 3.16 1.60 -9.08
CA ASN A 634 2.92 2.80 -9.88
C ASN A 634 1.44 2.94 -10.33
N GLY A 635 0.55 2.03 -9.91
CA GLY A 635 -0.87 2.02 -10.22
C GLY A 635 -1.26 1.39 -11.57
N VAL A 636 -0.30 0.89 -12.36
CA VAL A 636 -0.61 0.15 -13.60
C VAL A 636 -1.36 -1.14 -13.28
N ILE A 637 -2.42 -1.41 -14.04
CA ILE A 637 -3.23 -2.63 -13.93
C ILE A 637 -2.77 -3.63 -14.98
N ILE A 638 -2.57 -4.88 -14.56
CA ILE A 638 -2.23 -5.99 -15.45
C ILE A 638 -3.24 -7.12 -15.24
N GLY A 639 -3.78 -7.64 -16.34
CA GLY A 639 -4.56 -8.87 -16.36
C GLY A 639 -3.69 -10.04 -16.80
N LYS A 640 -3.51 -11.04 -15.93
CA LYS A 640 -2.72 -12.26 -16.18
C LYS A 640 -3.62 -13.49 -16.22
N SER A 641 -3.40 -14.40 -17.17
CA SER A 641 -4.16 -15.65 -17.23
C SER A 641 -3.76 -16.60 -16.09
N LEU A 642 -4.76 -17.11 -15.35
CA LEU A 642 -4.56 -18.11 -14.29
C LEU A 642 -4.50 -19.55 -14.85
N LYS A 643 -5.11 -19.77 -16.01
CA LYS A 643 -5.18 -21.04 -16.73
C LYS A 643 -5.16 -20.78 -18.23
N PRO A 644 -4.96 -21.79 -19.09
CA PRO A 644 -5.15 -21.62 -20.52
C PRO A 644 -6.56 -21.07 -20.81
N ILE A 645 -6.66 -20.06 -21.68
CA ILE A 645 -7.92 -19.43 -22.09
C ILE A 645 -8.03 -19.55 -23.60
N ALA A 646 -9.10 -20.16 -24.09
CA ALA A 646 -9.31 -20.32 -25.52
C ALA A 646 -9.81 -19.02 -26.17
N LYS A 647 -9.52 -18.82 -27.45
CA LYS A 647 -10.10 -17.74 -28.25
C LYS A 647 -11.63 -17.81 -28.19
N GLY A 648 -12.27 -16.69 -27.85
CA GLY A 648 -13.72 -16.55 -27.69
C GLY A 648 -14.23 -16.91 -26.30
N GLU A 649 -13.38 -17.45 -25.41
CA GLU A 649 -13.72 -17.70 -24.02
C GLU A 649 -13.89 -16.37 -23.27
N GLN A 650 -14.85 -16.33 -22.34
CA GLN A 650 -15.14 -15.16 -21.53
C GLN A 650 -14.09 -14.99 -20.43
N LEU A 651 -13.71 -13.73 -20.17
CA LEU A 651 -12.79 -13.39 -19.10
C LEU A 651 -13.55 -13.18 -17.79
N TYR A 652 -13.00 -13.71 -16.70
CA TYR A 652 -13.54 -13.65 -15.35
C TYR A 652 -12.46 -13.25 -14.34
N VAL A 653 -12.80 -12.28 -13.48
CA VAL A 653 -11.95 -11.80 -12.37
C VAL A 653 -12.65 -11.98 -11.03
N SER A 654 -11.86 -11.97 -9.95
CA SER A 654 -12.40 -11.96 -8.58
C SER A 654 -11.81 -10.79 -7.79
N TYR A 655 -12.67 -9.94 -7.23
CA TYR A 655 -12.27 -8.87 -6.32
C TYR A 655 -12.14 -9.42 -4.90
N ASN A 656 -10.95 -9.92 -4.54
CA ASN A 656 -10.59 -10.42 -3.21
C ASN A 656 -11.52 -11.50 -2.59
N SER A 657 -12.44 -12.08 -3.36
CA SER A 657 -13.51 -12.98 -2.88
C SER A 657 -13.53 -14.29 -3.66
N ASN A 658 -12.37 -14.85 -3.92
CA ASN A 658 -12.25 -16.12 -4.61
C ASN A 658 -12.56 -17.31 -3.66
N VAL A 659 -12.80 -18.49 -4.24
CA VAL A 659 -13.13 -19.70 -3.48
C VAL A 659 -12.01 -20.21 -2.55
N MET A 660 -10.78 -19.77 -2.78
CA MET A 660 -9.62 -20.17 -1.98
C MET A 660 -9.47 -19.34 -0.70
N TYR A 661 -10.00 -18.12 -0.68
CA TYR A 661 -9.83 -17.17 0.42
C TYR A 661 -11.11 -16.91 1.23
N CYS A 662 -12.28 -17.29 0.71
CA CYS A 662 -13.55 -16.97 1.36
C CYS A 662 -14.54 -18.15 1.38
N SER A 663 -15.19 -18.34 2.52
CA SER A 663 -16.36 -19.24 2.62
C SER A 663 -17.52 -18.72 1.79
N ARG A 664 -18.47 -19.60 1.42
CA ARG A 664 -19.68 -19.25 0.67
C ARG A 664 -20.47 -18.14 1.36
N SER A 665 -20.61 -18.21 2.68
CA SER A 665 -21.31 -17.19 3.46
C SER A 665 -20.63 -15.81 3.40
N GLU A 666 -19.29 -15.77 3.44
CA GLU A 666 -18.50 -14.54 3.34
C GLU A 666 -18.54 -13.97 1.92
N LYS A 667 -18.41 -14.83 0.89
CA LYS A 667 -18.55 -14.45 -0.53
C LYS A 667 -19.92 -13.84 -0.80
N GLN A 668 -20.99 -14.50 -0.37
CA GLN A 668 -22.35 -14.00 -0.55
C GLN A 668 -22.58 -12.68 0.18
N ARG A 669 -22.08 -12.54 1.42
CA ARG A 669 -22.14 -11.28 2.16
C ARG A 669 -21.37 -10.16 1.45
N PHE A 670 -20.16 -10.44 0.96
CA PHE A 670 -19.34 -9.48 0.21
C PHE A 670 -20.02 -9.06 -1.10
N LEU A 671 -20.57 -10.01 -1.86
CA LEU A 671 -21.31 -9.74 -3.09
C LEU A 671 -22.60 -8.94 -2.85
N GLN A 672 -23.34 -9.25 -1.78
CA GLN A 672 -24.50 -8.46 -1.34
C GLN A 672 -24.12 -7.02 -0.98
N GLN A 673 -22.95 -6.83 -0.33
CA GLN A 673 -22.43 -5.50 -0.02
C GLN A 673 -22.02 -4.71 -1.26
N LEU A 674 -21.52 -5.39 -2.30
CA LEU A 674 -21.22 -4.76 -3.59
C LEU A 674 -22.48 -4.36 -4.37
N GLY A 675 -23.65 -4.92 -4.03
CA GLY A 675 -24.99 -4.51 -4.50
C GLY A 675 -25.27 -4.63 -6.00
N THR A 676 -24.25 -4.96 -6.79
CA THR A 676 -24.24 -4.85 -8.26
C THR A 676 -23.78 -6.13 -8.97
N VAL A 677 -23.34 -7.14 -8.21
CA VAL A 677 -22.73 -8.37 -8.76
C VAL A 677 -23.50 -9.60 -8.28
N THR A 678 -24.03 -10.37 -9.22
CA THR A 678 -24.61 -11.70 -8.97
C THR A 678 -23.72 -12.77 -9.60
N CYS A 679 -23.11 -13.62 -8.78
CA CYS A 679 -22.19 -14.66 -9.23
C CYS A 679 -22.94 -15.98 -9.48
N HIS A 680 -22.76 -16.56 -10.68
CA HIS A 680 -23.40 -17.81 -11.11
C HIS A 680 -22.40 -18.97 -11.28
N CYS A 681 -21.21 -18.88 -10.66
CA CYS A 681 -20.20 -19.94 -10.78
C CYS A 681 -20.65 -21.25 -10.11
N GLU A 682 -19.97 -22.36 -10.42
CA GLU A 682 -20.24 -23.69 -9.88
C GLU A 682 -20.28 -23.67 -8.33
N TYR A 683 -19.31 -23.05 -7.67
CA TYR A 683 -19.24 -22.97 -6.21
C TYR A 683 -20.35 -22.12 -5.54
N CYS A 684 -21.00 -21.24 -6.32
CA CYS A 684 -22.15 -20.46 -5.86
C CYS A 684 -23.49 -21.16 -6.13
N THR A 685 -23.53 -22.06 -7.12
CA THR A 685 -24.77 -22.70 -7.60
C THR A 685 -24.91 -24.15 -7.14
N THR A 686 -23.81 -24.84 -6.84
CA THR A 686 -23.77 -26.24 -6.41
C THR A 686 -23.36 -26.38 -4.94
N ASN A 687 -23.75 -27.48 -4.28
CA ASN A 687 -23.37 -27.81 -2.91
C ASN A 687 -21.96 -28.47 -2.79
N VAL A 688 -20.99 -28.00 -3.58
CA VAL A 688 -19.60 -28.45 -3.44
C VAL A 688 -19.01 -27.86 -2.15
N PRO A 689 -18.26 -28.64 -1.33
CA PRO A 689 -17.57 -28.13 -0.14
C PRO A 689 -16.54 -27.06 -0.52
N ASP A 690 -16.49 -25.94 0.23
CA ASP A 690 -15.51 -24.90 -0.05
C ASP A 690 -14.07 -25.38 0.27
N PRO A 691 -13.07 -25.13 -0.60
CA PRO A 691 -11.67 -25.47 -0.33
C PRO A 691 -11.12 -24.85 0.97
N ILE A 692 -11.68 -23.72 1.41
CA ILE A 692 -11.31 -23.06 2.67
C ILE A 692 -11.60 -23.89 3.92
N ILE A 693 -12.50 -24.88 3.82
CA ILE A 693 -12.86 -25.77 4.93
C ILE A 693 -11.60 -26.49 5.41
N LEU A 694 -10.76 -27.00 4.49
CA LEU A 694 -9.50 -27.67 4.80
C LEU A 694 -8.51 -26.77 5.55
N ARG A 695 -8.51 -25.47 5.24
CA ARG A 695 -7.62 -24.47 5.87
C ARG A 695 -8.00 -24.13 7.32
N SER A 696 -9.22 -24.48 7.74
CA SER A 696 -9.79 -24.09 9.03
C SER A 696 -10.10 -25.27 9.94
N ILE A 697 -9.67 -26.49 9.58
CA ILE A 697 -9.91 -27.70 10.37
C ILE A 697 -9.20 -27.58 11.73
N ILE A 698 -9.95 -27.85 12.79
CA ILE A 698 -9.41 -28.07 14.14
C ILE A 698 -9.83 -29.45 14.66
N TYR A 699 -9.06 -30.00 15.58
CA TYR A 699 -9.32 -31.28 16.21
C TYR A 699 -9.92 -31.10 17.60
N CYS A 700 -10.98 -31.84 17.90
CA CYS A 700 -11.60 -31.82 19.21
C CYS A 700 -10.71 -32.47 20.28
N ASP A 701 -10.21 -31.66 21.22
CA ASP A 701 -9.41 -32.13 22.36
C ASP A 701 -10.18 -33.03 23.35
N LYS A 702 -11.51 -33.02 23.33
CA LYS A 702 -12.37 -33.88 24.17
C LYS A 702 -12.74 -35.22 23.54
N CYS A 703 -12.69 -35.34 22.21
CA CYS A 703 -13.25 -36.47 21.48
C CYS A 703 -12.21 -37.17 20.58
N ASN A 704 -10.99 -37.39 21.08
CA ASN A 704 -9.91 -38.05 20.31
C ASN A 704 -9.65 -37.43 18.93
N GLY A 705 -9.70 -36.11 18.83
CA GLY A 705 -9.28 -35.39 17.63
C GLY A 705 -10.26 -35.45 16.46
N ILE A 706 -11.56 -35.57 16.73
CA ILE A 706 -12.58 -35.40 15.69
C ILE A 706 -12.43 -34.04 15.00
N GLU A 707 -12.46 -34.06 13.68
CA GLU A 707 -12.40 -32.87 12.84
C GLU A 707 -13.65 -32.01 13.02
N ILE A 708 -13.42 -30.73 13.32
CA ILE A 708 -14.45 -29.70 13.40
C ILE A 708 -14.09 -28.61 12.40
N THR A 709 -15.08 -28.20 11.63
CA THR A 709 -14.97 -27.12 10.65
C THR A 709 -15.83 -25.93 11.08
N PRO A 710 -15.58 -24.72 10.52
CA PRO A 710 -16.44 -23.57 10.76
C PRO A 710 -17.91 -23.82 10.39
N GLU A 711 -18.18 -24.66 9.39
CA GLU A 711 -19.54 -24.99 8.93
C GLU A 711 -20.29 -25.89 9.91
N LEU A 712 -19.60 -26.84 10.55
CA LEU A 712 -20.19 -27.72 11.54
C LEU A 712 -20.59 -26.96 12.82
N GLN A 713 -19.95 -25.82 13.10
CA GLN A 713 -20.12 -24.94 14.28
C GLN A 713 -19.86 -25.59 15.65
N VAL A 714 -20.07 -26.90 15.80
CA VAL A 714 -19.94 -27.69 17.02
C VAL A 714 -19.29 -29.04 16.72
N CYS A 715 -18.66 -29.64 17.72
CA CYS A 715 -18.21 -31.03 17.67
C CYS A 715 -19.42 -31.98 17.57
N SER A 716 -19.39 -32.91 16.62
CA SER A 716 -20.46 -33.90 16.41
C SER A 716 -20.67 -34.87 17.58
N HIS A 717 -19.73 -34.97 18.53
CA HIS A 717 -19.83 -35.88 19.69
C HIS A 717 -20.06 -35.15 21.02
N CYS A 718 -19.24 -34.16 21.37
CA CYS A 718 -19.36 -33.45 22.67
C CYS A 718 -20.08 -32.11 22.58
N ASN A 719 -20.58 -31.73 21.39
CA ASN A 719 -21.31 -30.49 21.14
C ASN A 719 -20.56 -29.20 21.53
N THR A 720 -19.23 -29.28 21.70
CA THR A 720 -18.41 -28.11 22.06
C THR A 720 -18.26 -27.20 20.84
N GLN A 721 -18.43 -25.89 21.03
CA GLN A 721 -18.42 -24.91 19.95
C GLN A 721 -17.03 -24.75 19.30
N TYR A 722 -16.99 -24.68 17.97
CA TYR A 722 -15.80 -24.44 17.17
C TYR A 722 -15.05 -23.17 17.61
N ASN A 723 -15.75 -22.05 17.74
CA ASN A 723 -15.13 -20.76 18.10
C ASN A 723 -14.51 -20.80 19.52
N ALA A 724 -15.12 -21.52 20.45
CA ALA A 724 -14.60 -21.66 21.81
C ALA A 724 -13.30 -22.49 21.80
N LEU A 725 -13.26 -23.60 21.05
CA LEU A 725 -12.07 -24.42 20.89
C LEU A 725 -10.96 -23.67 20.14
N LEU A 726 -11.29 -23.01 19.03
CA LEU A 726 -10.33 -22.21 18.26
C LEU A 726 -9.69 -21.12 19.13
N SER A 727 -10.48 -20.40 19.92
CA SER A 727 -9.98 -19.39 20.85
C SER A 727 -9.06 -20.02 21.89
N LYS A 728 -9.49 -21.11 22.53
CA LYS A 728 -8.69 -21.86 23.51
C LYS A 728 -7.34 -22.30 22.94
N TYR A 729 -7.33 -22.90 21.75
CA TYR A 729 -6.13 -23.44 21.12
C TYR A 729 -5.14 -22.34 20.73
N ARG A 730 -5.65 -21.23 20.17
CA ARG A 730 -4.81 -20.06 19.84
C ARG A 730 -4.23 -19.41 21.09
N THR A 731 -5.01 -19.24 22.15
CA THR A 731 -4.52 -18.69 23.42
C THR A 731 -3.39 -19.56 24.00
N ARG A 732 -3.56 -20.88 24.01
CA ARG A 732 -2.53 -21.81 24.50
C ARG A 732 -1.22 -21.73 23.71
N ILE A 733 -1.30 -21.68 22.38
CA ILE A 733 -0.09 -21.54 21.55
C ILE A 733 0.56 -20.17 21.77
N ARG A 734 -0.23 -19.09 21.84
CA ARG A 734 0.29 -17.76 22.08
C ARG A 734 1.02 -17.63 23.42
N ILE A 735 0.51 -18.26 24.48
CA ILE A 735 1.18 -18.33 25.78
C ILE A 735 2.60 -18.93 25.63
N LEU A 736 2.73 -20.01 24.85
CA LEU A 736 4.02 -20.65 24.60
C LEU A 736 4.94 -19.77 23.73
N GLU A 737 4.40 -19.08 22.72
CA GLU A 737 5.15 -18.12 21.90
C GLU A 737 5.63 -16.92 22.73
N ASP A 738 4.79 -16.35 23.60
CA ASP A 738 5.14 -15.23 24.50
C ASP A 738 6.21 -15.65 25.52
N GLU A 739 6.17 -16.90 26.00
CA GLU A 739 7.22 -17.48 26.86
C GLU A 739 8.56 -17.60 26.13
N LEU A 740 8.52 -18.10 24.89
CA LEU A 740 9.69 -18.21 24.02
C LEU A 740 10.33 -16.83 23.77
N ASP A 741 9.52 -15.82 23.45
CA ASP A 741 9.99 -14.45 23.23
C ASP A 741 10.56 -13.83 24.51
N ARG A 742 9.96 -14.10 25.67
CA ARG A 742 10.47 -13.62 26.97
C ARG A 742 11.83 -14.22 27.28
N LYS A 743 11.97 -15.54 27.13
CA LYS A 743 13.25 -16.25 27.33
C LYS A 743 14.31 -15.79 26.35
N PHE A 744 13.94 -15.53 25.09
CA PHE A 744 14.83 -14.96 24.09
C PHE A 744 15.36 -13.59 24.52
N LYS A 745 14.47 -12.67 24.96
CA LYS A 745 14.88 -11.35 25.45
C LYS A 745 15.77 -11.41 26.69
N SER A 746 15.45 -12.25 27.67
CA SER A 746 16.28 -12.41 28.87
C SER A 746 17.64 -13.07 28.60
N SER A 747 17.76 -13.86 27.53
CA SER A 747 19.04 -14.47 27.13
C SER A 747 20.05 -13.47 26.54
N LEU A 748 19.58 -12.30 26.09
CA LEU A 748 20.44 -11.20 25.65
C LEU A 748 21.07 -10.47 26.86
N ASP A 749 20.47 -10.58 28.04
CA ASP A 749 20.86 -9.86 29.26
C ASP A 749 21.56 -10.76 30.31
N SER A 750 21.47 -12.10 30.19
CA SER A 750 22.03 -13.06 31.17
C SER A 750 22.45 -14.40 30.54
N SER A 751 23.52 -15.00 31.05
CA SER A 751 24.15 -16.22 30.51
C SER A 751 23.58 -17.55 31.04
N GLU A 752 22.39 -17.56 31.65
CA GLU A 752 21.90 -18.72 32.43
C GLU A 752 20.81 -19.57 31.73
N ILE A 753 20.37 -19.24 30.51
CA ILE A 753 19.31 -20.01 29.84
C ILE A 753 19.90 -21.12 28.96
N SER A 754 19.52 -22.37 29.22
CA SER A 754 20.03 -23.53 28.49
C SER A 754 19.36 -23.66 27.11
N GLU A 755 20.13 -24.04 26.09
CA GLU A 755 19.61 -24.33 24.74
C GLU A 755 18.49 -25.38 24.73
N ARG A 756 18.51 -26.27 25.72
CA ARG A 756 17.50 -27.30 26.00
C ARG A 756 16.12 -26.68 26.26
N ASP A 757 16.04 -25.55 26.94
CA ASP A 757 14.77 -24.86 27.23
C ASP A 757 14.11 -24.31 25.96
N PHE A 758 14.91 -23.79 25.03
CA PHE A 758 14.42 -23.32 23.73
C PHE A 758 13.90 -24.49 22.90
N TYR A 759 14.60 -25.62 22.90
CA TYR A 759 14.14 -26.83 22.21
C TYR A 759 12.79 -27.32 22.77
N ILE A 760 12.66 -27.41 24.10
CA ILE A 760 11.41 -27.84 24.75
C ILE A 760 10.24 -26.93 24.36
N LEU A 761 10.42 -25.60 24.35
CA LEU A 761 9.36 -24.65 23.98
C LEU A 761 9.00 -24.75 22.49
N HIS A 762 9.99 -24.80 21.60
CA HIS A 762 9.74 -24.99 20.17
C HIS A 762 9.00 -26.31 19.88
N GLN A 763 9.39 -27.39 20.57
CA GLN A 763 8.75 -28.70 20.44
C GLN A 763 7.32 -28.69 21.02
N ALA A 764 7.09 -28.02 22.15
CA ALA A 764 5.76 -27.88 22.74
C ALA A 764 4.81 -27.16 21.77
N ILE A 765 5.24 -26.03 21.21
CA ILE A 765 4.46 -25.26 20.23
C ILE A 765 4.10 -26.13 19.02
N TYR A 766 5.09 -26.84 18.47
CA TYR A 766 4.89 -27.77 17.35
C TYR A 766 3.86 -28.87 17.67
N LEU A 767 4.03 -29.60 18.78
CA LEU A 767 3.13 -30.69 19.16
C LEU A 767 1.70 -30.21 19.47
N HIS A 768 1.57 -29.07 20.13
CA HIS A 768 0.26 -28.45 20.35
C HIS A 768 -0.41 -28.05 19.04
N SER A 769 0.35 -27.56 18.06
CA SER A 769 -0.21 -27.24 16.75
C SER A 769 -0.74 -28.49 16.02
N GLN A 770 -0.02 -29.61 16.08
CA GLN A 770 -0.46 -30.87 15.48
C GLN A 770 -1.67 -31.47 16.19
N LYS A 771 -1.72 -31.35 17.53
CA LYS A 771 -2.85 -31.83 18.34
C LYS A 771 -4.14 -31.07 18.07
N TYR A 772 -4.05 -29.76 17.83
CA TYR A 772 -5.23 -28.89 17.79
C TYR A 772 -5.70 -28.56 16.36
N PHE A 773 -4.82 -28.63 15.36
CA PHE A 773 -5.10 -28.13 14.01
C PHE A 773 -4.86 -29.21 12.94
N GLY A 774 -5.74 -29.25 11.95
CA GLY A 774 -5.61 -30.15 10.79
C GLY A 774 -4.32 -29.89 10.00
N ALA A 775 -3.81 -30.89 9.28
CA ALA A 775 -2.53 -30.81 8.57
C ALA A 775 -2.49 -29.71 7.49
N GLN A 776 -3.64 -29.38 6.90
CA GLN A 776 -3.80 -28.31 5.91
C GLN A 776 -4.14 -26.96 6.57
N ASN A 777 -4.17 -26.87 7.89
CA ASN A 777 -4.47 -25.62 8.57
C ASN A 777 -3.29 -24.64 8.46
N GLU A 778 -3.54 -23.45 7.93
CA GLU A 778 -2.50 -22.44 7.70
C GLU A 778 -1.75 -22.04 8.99
N TYR A 779 -2.44 -22.00 10.14
CA TYR A 779 -1.79 -21.67 11.41
C TYR A 779 -0.80 -22.74 11.83
N ARG A 780 -1.14 -24.03 11.61
CA ARG A 780 -0.24 -25.16 11.83
C ARG A 780 0.96 -25.12 10.89
N ILE A 781 0.73 -24.99 9.58
CA ILE A 781 1.81 -24.96 8.59
C ILE A 781 2.85 -23.88 8.92
N ASN A 782 2.40 -22.68 9.31
CA ASN A 782 3.30 -21.60 9.73
C ASN A 782 4.14 -21.95 10.97
N ILE A 783 3.54 -22.64 11.96
CA ILE A 783 4.25 -23.13 13.14
C ILE A 783 5.28 -24.21 12.76
N GLU A 784 4.89 -25.16 11.92
CA GLU A 784 5.77 -26.22 11.44
C GLU A 784 6.97 -25.64 10.67
N LEU A 785 6.76 -24.62 9.84
CA LEU A 785 7.84 -23.91 9.13
C LEU A 785 8.75 -23.13 10.09
N LYS A 786 8.22 -22.48 11.13
CA LYS A 786 9.04 -21.84 12.18
C LYS A 786 9.91 -22.87 12.91
N HIS A 787 9.34 -24.02 13.24
CA HIS A 787 10.05 -25.12 13.89
C HIS A 787 11.14 -25.70 12.99
N ALA A 788 10.84 -25.94 11.70
CA ALA A 788 11.82 -26.38 10.71
C ALA A 788 13.01 -25.42 10.59
N ARG A 789 12.76 -24.10 10.62
CA ARG A 789 13.83 -23.09 10.58
C ARG A 789 14.70 -23.14 11.84
N TYR A 790 14.09 -23.27 13.01
CA TYR A 790 14.83 -23.43 14.27
C TYR A 790 15.74 -24.68 14.22
N LEU A 791 15.19 -25.83 13.85
CA LEU A 791 15.97 -27.07 13.70
C LEU A 791 17.10 -26.94 12.66
N ALA A 792 16.86 -26.23 11.56
CA ALA A 792 17.87 -25.95 10.54
C ALA A 792 19.03 -25.11 11.10
N SER A 793 18.73 -24.10 11.92
CA SER A 793 19.75 -23.26 12.59
C SER A 793 20.59 -24.04 13.60
N LYS A 794 20.06 -25.16 14.11
CA LYS A 794 20.75 -26.10 15.01
C LYS A 794 21.36 -27.30 14.29
N ASN A 795 21.38 -27.27 12.96
CA ASN A 795 21.96 -28.30 12.09
C ASN A 795 21.29 -29.69 12.20
N PHE A 796 20.02 -29.79 12.62
CA PHE A 796 19.24 -31.05 12.66
C PHE A 796 18.58 -31.36 11.31
N ILE A 797 19.40 -31.50 10.27
CA ILE A 797 18.95 -31.45 8.88
C ILE A 797 18.05 -32.62 8.48
N THR A 798 18.25 -33.84 9.02
CA THR A 798 17.43 -35.01 8.63
C THR A 798 15.97 -34.79 9.02
N GLN A 799 15.76 -34.32 10.24
CA GLN A 799 14.43 -34.00 10.78
C GLN A 799 13.80 -32.81 10.06
N VAL A 800 14.61 -31.81 9.70
CA VAL A 800 14.14 -30.67 8.89
C VAL A 800 13.72 -31.12 7.49
N HIS A 801 14.48 -31.99 6.85
CA HIS A 801 14.15 -32.53 5.53
C HIS A 801 12.80 -33.24 5.55
N ASP A 802 12.61 -34.16 6.50
CA ASP A 802 11.39 -34.95 6.59
C ASP A 802 10.18 -34.04 6.88
N LEU A 803 10.35 -33.06 7.77
CA LEU A 803 9.33 -32.06 8.07
C LEU A 803 9.01 -31.16 6.86
N ILE A 804 10.00 -30.70 6.10
CA ILE A 804 9.77 -29.89 4.88
C ILE A 804 9.00 -30.69 3.83
N MET A 805 9.33 -31.96 3.64
CA MET A 805 8.63 -32.82 2.69
C MET A 805 7.20 -33.12 3.14
N GLU A 806 6.97 -33.37 4.44
CA GLU A 806 5.63 -33.53 4.99
C GLU A 806 4.79 -32.25 4.80
N ILE A 807 5.35 -31.08 5.12
CA ILE A 807 4.69 -29.79 4.92
C ILE A 807 4.33 -29.60 3.44
N ARG A 808 5.25 -29.89 2.52
CA ARG A 808 5.01 -29.80 1.07
C ARG A 808 3.85 -30.70 0.65
N ASP A 809 3.82 -31.95 1.10
CA ASP A 809 2.75 -32.88 0.74
C ASP A 809 1.40 -32.47 1.32
N ASN A 810 1.37 -31.96 2.55
CA ASN A 810 0.16 -31.43 3.19
C ASN A 810 -0.39 -30.22 2.44
N ILE A 811 0.51 -29.32 2.02
CA ILE A 811 0.20 -28.16 1.19
C ILE A 811 -0.40 -28.60 -0.16
N LEU A 812 0.26 -29.50 -0.90
CA LEU A 812 -0.19 -29.94 -2.24
C LEU A 812 -1.51 -30.71 -2.21
N LYS A 813 -1.89 -31.33 -1.09
CA LYS A 813 -3.20 -32.00 -0.92
C LYS A 813 -4.36 -31.02 -0.74
N GLY A 814 -4.13 -29.86 -0.12
CA GLY A 814 -5.18 -28.93 0.30
C GLY A 814 -5.22 -27.59 -0.44
N TYR A 815 -4.17 -27.27 -1.21
CA TYR A 815 -3.97 -25.96 -1.82
C TYR A 815 -3.63 -26.12 -3.30
N ASP A 816 -4.21 -25.27 -4.14
CA ASP A 816 -3.73 -25.11 -5.51
C ASP A 816 -2.38 -24.39 -5.49
N GLU A 817 -1.40 -25.01 -6.16
CA GLU A 817 0.01 -24.63 -6.20
C GLU A 817 0.25 -23.14 -6.48
N HIS A 818 -0.62 -22.50 -7.25
CA HIS A 818 -0.54 -21.08 -7.57
C HIS A 818 -0.66 -20.15 -6.37
N TYR A 819 -1.45 -20.53 -5.36
CA TYR A 819 -1.72 -19.67 -4.21
C TYR A 819 -0.71 -19.86 -3.06
N ILE A 820 0.19 -20.84 -3.20
CA ILE A 820 1.16 -21.28 -2.18
C ILE A 820 2.50 -20.54 -2.31
N TRP A 821 2.85 -20.07 -3.53
CA TRP A 821 4.14 -19.43 -3.86
C TRP A 821 4.56 -18.29 -2.93
N PHE A 822 3.61 -17.51 -2.44
CA PHE A 822 3.88 -16.32 -1.63
C PHE A 822 3.55 -16.48 -0.14
N THR A 823 2.99 -17.60 0.28
CA THR A 823 2.59 -17.86 1.68
C THR A 823 3.58 -18.78 2.38
N PHE A 824 3.88 -19.94 1.80
CA PHE A 824 4.69 -20.97 2.48
C PHE A 824 6.06 -21.18 1.83
N TYR A 825 6.14 -21.09 0.50
CA TYR A 825 7.36 -21.43 -0.23
C TYR A 825 8.54 -20.47 0.05
N SER A 826 8.29 -19.21 0.41
CA SER A 826 9.35 -18.30 0.89
C SER A 826 10.04 -18.84 2.16
N ASN A 827 9.27 -19.30 3.14
CA ASN A 827 9.81 -19.85 4.38
C ASN A 827 10.54 -21.18 4.17
N ILE A 828 10.03 -22.02 3.26
CA ILE A 828 10.69 -23.26 2.83
C ILE A 828 12.04 -22.93 2.19
N LEU A 829 12.08 -21.98 1.24
CA LEU A 829 13.29 -21.56 0.56
C LEU A 829 14.36 -21.04 1.54
N THR A 830 13.99 -20.17 2.49
CA THR A 830 14.93 -19.70 3.52
C THR A 830 15.50 -20.86 4.34
N THR A 831 14.67 -21.81 4.73
CA THR A 831 15.11 -22.97 5.52
C THR A 831 16.07 -23.85 4.73
N ILE A 832 15.80 -24.07 3.44
CA ILE A 832 16.69 -24.80 2.53
C ILE A 832 18.03 -24.07 2.38
N LYS A 833 18.04 -22.74 2.21
CA LYS A 833 19.28 -21.95 2.12
C LYS A 833 20.14 -22.09 3.37
N ILE A 834 19.53 -22.07 4.56
CA ILE A 834 20.23 -22.29 5.84
C ILE A 834 20.93 -23.64 5.82
N ILE A 835 20.21 -24.71 5.47
CA ILE A 835 20.76 -26.07 5.40
C ILE A 835 21.94 -26.15 4.43
N ILE A 836 21.78 -25.58 3.22
CA ILE A 836 22.79 -25.68 2.18
C ILE A 836 24.05 -24.90 2.55
N CYS A 837 23.91 -23.69 3.12
CA CYS A 837 25.03 -22.86 3.57
C CYS A 837 25.92 -23.59 4.59
N HIS A 838 25.33 -24.17 5.64
CA HIS A 838 26.04 -24.91 6.69
C HIS A 838 26.79 -26.15 6.15
N ASN A 839 26.27 -26.80 5.09
CA ASN A 839 26.81 -28.10 4.64
C ASN A 839 27.75 -28.01 3.43
N ILE A 840 27.54 -27.03 2.57
CA ILE A 840 28.36 -26.83 1.36
C ILE A 840 29.45 -25.79 1.61
N ASP A 841 29.10 -24.62 2.13
CA ASP A 841 30.03 -23.50 2.26
C ASP A 841 30.86 -23.61 3.54
N GLU A 842 30.25 -24.00 4.66
CA GLU A 842 30.95 -24.25 5.94
C GLU A 842 31.55 -25.66 6.05
N ARG A 843 31.37 -26.50 5.01
CA ARG A 843 31.97 -27.85 4.86
C ARG A 843 31.69 -28.86 5.99
N LEU A 844 30.63 -28.67 6.78
CA LEU A 844 30.31 -29.56 7.91
C LEU A 844 29.94 -31.00 7.48
N CYS A 845 29.48 -31.21 6.23
CA CYS A 845 29.24 -32.50 5.55
C CYS A 845 28.79 -33.68 6.43
N VAL A 846 27.58 -33.59 7.00
CA VAL A 846 27.02 -34.59 7.93
C VAL A 846 25.95 -35.51 7.29
N ILE A 847 25.50 -35.24 6.06
CA ILE A 847 24.34 -35.92 5.42
C ILE A 847 24.62 -36.52 4.03
N ALA A 848 23.78 -37.49 3.64
CA ALA A 848 23.76 -38.07 2.31
C ALA A 848 23.49 -37.00 1.23
N ALA A 849 24.37 -36.95 0.22
CA ALA A 849 24.27 -35.99 -0.87
C ALA A 849 22.92 -36.06 -1.62
N SER A 850 22.26 -37.21 -1.65
CA SER A 850 20.90 -37.37 -2.20
C SER A 850 19.86 -36.48 -1.53
N THR A 851 19.92 -36.33 -0.19
CA THR A 851 18.99 -35.49 0.59
C THR A 851 19.21 -34.01 0.29
N LEU A 852 20.48 -33.57 0.25
CA LEU A 852 20.82 -32.19 -0.12
C LEU A 852 20.42 -31.89 -1.57
N MET A 853 20.58 -32.84 -2.49
CA MET A 853 20.12 -32.71 -3.87
C MET A 853 18.61 -32.54 -3.97
N GLN A 854 17.81 -33.32 -3.21
CA GLN A 854 16.35 -33.16 -3.19
C GLN A 854 15.92 -31.79 -2.66
N LEU A 855 16.57 -31.26 -1.62
CA LEU A 855 16.30 -29.91 -1.12
C LEU A 855 16.73 -28.84 -2.13
N CYS A 856 17.88 -28.99 -2.78
CA CYS A 856 18.31 -28.11 -3.87
C CYS A 856 17.32 -28.12 -5.03
N ASP A 857 16.82 -29.29 -5.45
CA ASP A 857 15.82 -29.41 -6.52
C ASP A 857 14.51 -28.75 -6.13
N LEU A 858 14.06 -28.91 -4.88
CA LEU A 858 12.88 -28.22 -4.36
C LEU A 858 13.09 -26.70 -4.31
N ALA A 859 14.26 -26.21 -3.88
CA ALA A 859 14.56 -24.79 -3.88
C ALA A 859 14.65 -24.21 -5.29
N ILE A 860 15.25 -24.92 -6.25
CA ILE A 860 15.27 -24.52 -7.66
C ILE A 860 13.86 -24.51 -8.24
N TYR A 861 13.05 -25.51 -7.92
CA TYR A 861 11.64 -25.55 -8.30
C TYR A 861 10.89 -24.32 -7.78
N ILE A 862 11.12 -23.97 -6.51
CA ILE A 862 10.54 -22.78 -5.88
C ILE A 862 10.99 -21.49 -6.55
N VAL A 863 12.29 -21.35 -6.78
CA VAL A 863 12.86 -20.15 -7.41
C VAL A 863 12.42 -20.05 -8.88
N LYS A 864 12.32 -21.15 -9.63
CA LYS A 864 11.79 -21.15 -11.01
C LYS A 864 10.33 -20.74 -11.08
N GLY A 865 9.49 -21.24 -10.17
CA GLY A 865 8.10 -20.79 -10.07
C GLY A 865 7.98 -19.28 -9.75
N GLN A 866 8.98 -18.71 -9.08
CA GLN A 866 9.08 -17.27 -8.83
C GLN A 866 9.69 -16.50 -10.02
N ILE A 867 10.62 -17.09 -10.80
CA ILE A 867 11.23 -16.47 -11.99
C ILE A 867 10.20 -16.16 -13.06
N ASP A 868 9.25 -17.07 -13.33
CA ASP A 868 8.14 -16.79 -14.26
C ASP A 868 7.30 -15.56 -13.84
N ILE A 869 7.32 -15.25 -12.54
CA ILE A 869 6.66 -14.08 -11.96
C ILE A 869 7.60 -12.85 -11.97
N LEU A 870 8.91 -13.04 -11.87
CA LEU A 870 9.90 -11.96 -11.80
C LEU A 870 10.37 -11.49 -13.18
N GLU A 871 10.56 -12.37 -14.16
CA GLU A 871 10.72 -11.99 -15.57
C GLU A 871 9.53 -11.11 -16.02
N PHE A 872 8.35 -11.40 -15.49
CA PHE A 872 7.16 -10.57 -15.66
C PHE A 872 7.30 -9.18 -15.03
N TYR A 873 7.94 -9.04 -13.86
CA TYR A 873 8.14 -7.74 -13.19
C TYR A 873 9.38 -6.96 -13.65
N GLU A 874 10.45 -7.62 -14.12
CA GLU A 874 11.68 -6.97 -14.62
C GLU A 874 11.42 -6.03 -15.81
N ILE A 875 10.40 -6.32 -16.62
CA ILE A 875 9.95 -5.45 -17.71
C ILE A 875 9.50 -4.08 -17.18
N PHE A 876 9.03 -4.02 -15.94
CA PHE A 876 8.37 -2.86 -15.35
C PHE A 876 9.11 -2.26 -14.13
N ASP A 877 10.01 -3.01 -13.49
CA ASP A 877 10.88 -2.55 -12.40
C ASP A 877 12.32 -3.09 -12.53
N ARG A 878 13.29 -2.19 -12.63
CA ARG A 878 14.72 -2.52 -12.86
C ARG A 878 15.48 -2.99 -11.61
N ARG A 879 14.81 -3.22 -10.47
CA ARG A 879 15.45 -3.52 -9.17
C ARG A 879 15.29 -4.97 -8.71
N CYS A 880 15.53 -5.96 -9.58
CA CYS A 880 15.43 -7.38 -9.20
C CYS A 880 16.74 -8.21 -9.28
N PRO A 881 17.83 -7.81 -8.59
CA PRO A 881 19.03 -8.66 -8.54
C PRO A 881 18.89 -9.92 -7.65
N THR A 882 18.03 -9.92 -6.62
CA THR A 882 18.12 -10.93 -5.53
C THR A 882 17.72 -12.35 -5.92
N VAL A 883 16.69 -12.56 -6.74
CA VAL A 883 16.20 -13.92 -7.06
C VAL A 883 17.03 -14.59 -8.16
N LEU A 884 17.55 -13.80 -9.11
CA LEU A 884 18.53 -14.30 -10.07
C LEU A 884 19.83 -14.70 -9.35
N ASP A 885 20.24 -13.94 -8.33
CA ASP A 885 21.40 -14.28 -7.51
C ASP A 885 21.14 -15.52 -6.63
N ASP A 886 19.92 -15.69 -6.12
CA ASP A 886 19.49 -16.92 -5.44
C ASP A 886 19.52 -18.14 -6.37
N LEU A 887 19.01 -18.01 -7.59
CA LEU A 887 19.06 -19.08 -8.59
C LEU A 887 20.50 -19.45 -8.93
N LYS A 888 21.35 -18.46 -9.19
CA LYS A 888 22.79 -18.68 -9.46
C LYS A 888 23.45 -19.41 -8.29
N SER A 889 23.18 -18.98 -7.06
CA SER A 889 23.72 -19.60 -5.85
C SER A 889 23.28 -21.05 -5.71
N LEU A 890 21.99 -21.33 -5.92
CA LEU A 890 21.42 -22.69 -5.87
C LEU A 890 21.96 -23.61 -6.97
N LEU A 891 22.13 -23.08 -8.19
CA LEU A 891 22.74 -23.83 -9.30
C LEU A 891 24.20 -24.16 -9.00
N LEU A 892 24.97 -23.20 -8.51
CA LEU A 892 26.37 -23.40 -8.09
C LEU A 892 26.47 -24.45 -6.97
N TRP A 893 25.58 -24.38 -5.97
CA TRP A 893 25.51 -25.36 -4.89
C TRP A 893 25.15 -26.76 -5.42
N LYS A 894 24.20 -26.86 -6.36
CA LYS A 894 23.84 -28.13 -7.01
C LYS A 894 25.00 -28.72 -7.81
N GLU A 895 25.75 -27.91 -8.54
CA GLU A 895 26.96 -28.35 -9.26
C GLU A 895 28.04 -28.85 -8.29
N ARG A 896 28.27 -28.17 -7.17
CA ARG A 896 29.22 -28.60 -6.13
C ARG A 896 28.83 -29.94 -5.51
N LEU A 897 27.53 -30.17 -5.27
CA LEU A 897 27.02 -31.46 -4.79
C LEU A 897 27.22 -32.58 -5.82
N ALA A 898 26.97 -32.29 -7.09
CA ALA A 898 27.21 -33.23 -8.19
C ALA A 898 28.72 -33.58 -8.32
N CYS A 899 29.61 -32.60 -8.21
CA CYS A 899 31.06 -32.82 -8.27
C CYS A 899 31.59 -33.65 -7.10
N LYS A 900 31.10 -33.43 -5.86
CA LYS A 900 31.44 -34.29 -4.70
C LYS A 900 30.99 -35.74 -4.88
N HIS A 901 29.89 -35.97 -5.59
CA HIS A 901 29.44 -37.32 -5.93
C HIS A 901 30.35 -37.99 -6.96
N VAL A 902 30.87 -37.21 -7.91
CA VAL A 902 31.79 -37.66 -8.97
C VAL A 902 33.20 -37.93 -8.42
N GLU A 903 33.73 -37.13 -7.50
CA GLU A 903 35.03 -37.39 -6.85
C GLU A 903 35.04 -38.68 -6.00
N LYS A 904 33.89 -39.06 -5.43
CA LYS A 904 33.74 -40.33 -4.69
C LYS A 904 33.73 -41.56 -5.61
N PHE A 905 33.30 -41.40 -6.86
CA PHE A 905 33.28 -42.45 -7.89
C PHE A 905 34.54 -42.48 -8.79
N LEU A 906 35.25 -41.34 -8.94
CA LEU A 906 36.47 -41.22 -9.75
C LEU A 906 37.77 -41.40 -8.95
N SER A 907 37.69 -41.86 -7.70
CA SER A 907 38.88 -42.14 -6.87
C SER A 907 39.87 -43.17 -7.46
N PRO A 908 39.56 -43.99 -8.50
CA PRO A 908 40.58 -44.75 -9.23
C PRO A 908 41.09 -44.12 -10.54
N LEU A 909 40.55 -43.00 -11.03
CA LEU A 909 40.94 -42.43 -12.34
C LEU A 909 41.47 -40.99 -12.21
N LYS A 910 42.50 -40.82 -11.36
CA LYS A 910 43.41 -39.68 -11.45
C LYS A 910 44.36 -39.89 -12.62
N ASN A 911 43.93 -39.48 -13.82
CA ASN A 911 44.79 -38.91 -14.87
C ASN A 911 43.94 -38.65 -16.12
N THR A 912 43.40 -37.44 -16.26
CA THR A 912 43.19 -36.75 -17.55
C THR A 912 42.63 -35.35 -17.28
N HIS A 913 43.53 -34.37 -17.25
CA HIS A 913 43.25 -32.96 -16.98
C HIS A 913 42.59 -32.19 -18.15
N SER A 914 41.88 -32.85 -19.08
CA SER A 914 41.52 -32.23 -20.37
C SER A 914 40.03 -32.09 -20.71
N LEU A 915 39.09 -32.45 -19.83
CA LEU A 915 37.66 -32.45 -20.17
C LEU A 915 36.84 -31.28 -19.59
N ILE A 916 37.35 -30.57 -18.58
CA ILE A 916 36.60 -29.49 -17.90
C ILE A 916 36.62 -28.17 -18.69
N ALA A 917 37.54 -28.00 -19.64
CA ALA A 917 37.64 -26.77 -20.44
C ALA A 917 36.63 -26.67 -21.61
N ILE A 918 35.88 -27.73 -21.92
CA ILE A 918 34.99 -27.76 -23.11
C ILE A 918 33.51 -27.49 -22.77
N MET A 919 33.12 -27.46 -21.49
CA MET A 919 31.72 -27.24 -21.10
C MET A 919 31.34 -25.77 -20.82
N TYR A 920 32.27 -24.83 -20.85
CA TYR A 920 31.99 -23.41 -20.60
C TYR A 920 31.50 -22.62 -21.82
N ASP A 921 31.25 -23.28 -22.95
CA ASP A 921 30.91 -22.62 -24.23
C ASP A 921 29.54 -23.04 -24.81
N LYS A 922 28.58 -23.45 -23.97
CA LYS A 922 27.17 -23.68 -24.38
C LYS A 922 26.13 -23.20 -23.38
#